data_AF-A0AAN6KGP7-F1
#
_entry.id   AF-A0AAN6KGP7-F1
#
_cell.length_a   1.000
_cell.length_b   1.000
_cell.length_c   1.000
_cell.angle_alpha   90.00
_cell.angle_beta   90.00
_cell.angle_gamma   90.00
#
_symmetry.space_group_name_H-M   'P 1'
#
loop_
_entity.id
_entity.type
_entity.pdbx_description
1 polymer ?
#
loop_
_entity_poly.entity_id
_entity_poly.type
_entity_poly.pdbx_seq_one_letter_code
_entity_poly.pdbx_strand_id
1 'polypeptide(L)'
;MDEQQFVSLLQALMQPDTQKVKQATSQLNKTYYTSPESITALIHIITSHGQPELRQLAAVEARKLVAKHWTSVPESQKAQLRQALLKSTIDEDKPLPRHSKARVIAAIAKIDLEDGQWAELPGILQQAATSNAAQHREVGIYILYTLLETMPDVFQENMAQMLTLFNRTIQDPESINVRINTMLALSELAMVLDTDEDTKSLKSFQSTIPHMVKILQACIEAEDEEHTMQAFDVFNKLLSYESAFLNVHFGNLLQFCMQVAAKTEVEDESRSQAFAFLMQSVRYRKMKVQSLKVGEQMTKMCLQVATELDELPSEEDERSPARSALGLLDILSESLPPSQVAVPLLQAIGPYVQHADPSFRRAGILALGMCVEGAPDFIATQLSEILPTVLRLLEDPATTVRSAALNGVTRLADDLAEDMGKEHARLIPALVKNFDMALHGMQTSQSDTKEHELNTHIVKASCMAMDSLIEGLDPEDASKYVSELAPRCAMLFGHDDHKVQMAAVSAVGSIASASESAFQPYFNDTMQSLGRYISVKESEDELELRSIVLDSLGKIAGAVGPEAFQPYVQPLMQSSEEGLRLDNQRLKETSYILWSTLARVYEENFEPFLQGVVKALIECLEQEETDAEVNLGAEASDLIGQEVTIAGKKIKVAGANGKNEDDDDDDDAIVRALMEGAEEDEDDWDDLGAVTAVAMEKEIAVEVVGDVLTHSKAKYMPYMKKTLEVVLPLFDHSFEGVRKSAIGTMWRAYACMWGLAEDEGMQKWQPGLPLKVKPTADVERLGDMLMKATLALWEEEVDRATVTEINRNLAATLKLCGPAVLAPSSTSGQATPLQQATAIVVLILQKQHPCQKGEDDLDEGEDFGEESAEYDWLAIETAMEVVTAIATALGEQFAQLWKIFDTPIMKYTSSQERFERSAAIGTVGECVEAMGAACTPYTSRMMRVCLKRLTDEDPETKSNAAFATGMLCLHSTDAKEVLGSYNTILASLEPLLSRQSASPSEHEARLLDNAAGCVSRMIKKAPNNVPLAEVLPRLVDLLPLKEDYRENEPVFDMIIELYKQQNAVVLSLTDRLMPVFEQVMMPPEDQLKEETKEKLGQLVQYLHR
;
A
#
# COMPACT_ATOMS: atom_id res chain seq x y z
N MET A 1 -53.76 -10.57 -20.93
CA MET A 1 -53.28 -9.84 -19.74
C MET A 1 -54.38 -8.89 -19.27
N ASP A 2 -54.65 -8.76 -17.97
CA ASP A 2 -55.53 -7.70 -17.45
C ASP A 2 -54.73 -6.39 -17.36
N GLU A 3 -54.98 -5.47 -18.30
CA GLU A 3 -54.22 -4.22 -18.45
C GLU A 3 -54.47 -3.23 -17.29
N GLN A 4 -55.68 -3.18 -16.73
CA GLN A 4 -55.99 -2.27 -15.63
C GLN A 4 -55.30 -2.70 -14.35
N GLN A 5 -55.31 -4.00 -14.07
CA GLN A 5 -54.60 -4.56 -12.92
C GLN A 5 -53.08 -4.41 -13.06
N PHE A 6 -52.53 -4.62 -14.26
CA PHE A 6 -51.10 -4.48 -14.52
C PHE A 6 -50.61 -3.04 -14.31
N VAL A 7 -51.33 -2.05 -14.85
CA VAL A 7 -51.01 -0.62 -14.65
C VAL A 7 -51.12 -0.22 -13.16
N SER A 8 -52.14 -0.73 -12.45
CA SER A 8 -52.30 -0.46 -11.01
C SER A 8 -51.15 -1.01 -10.18
N LEU A 9 -50.56 -2.15 -10.58
CA LEU A 9 -49.40 -2.72 -9.88
C LEU A 9 -48.13 -1.91 -10.13
N LEU A 10 -47.92 -1.44 -11.35
CA LEU A 10 -46.80 -0.53 -11.67
C LEU A 10 -46.93 0.80 -10.90
N GLN A 11 -48.13 1.36 -10.81
CA GLN A 11 -48.38 2.56 -10.00
C GLN A 11 -48.14 2.34 -8.51
N ALA A 12 -48.34 1.11 -8.00
CA ALA A 12 -48.07 0.77 -6.61
C ALA A 12 -46.56 0.73 -6.31
N LEU A 13 -45.70 0.47 -7.31
CA LEU A 13 -44.24 0.55 -7.16
C LEU A 13 -43.74 1.99 -6.94
N MET A 14 -44.53 2.99 -7.32
CA MET A 14 -44.17 4.41 -7.18
C MET A 14 -44.66 5.03 -5.86
N GLN A 15 -45.20 4.23 -4.93
CA GLN A 15 -45.66 4.73 -3.64
C GLN A 15 -44.55 4.61 -2.59
N PRO A 16 -44.46 5.56 -1.63
CA PRO A 16 -43.48 5.52 -0.54
C PRO A 16 -43.80 4.45 0.54
N ASP A 17 -44.58 3.42 0.19
CA ASP A 17 -45.01 2.36 1.12
C ASP A 17 -44.29 1.05 0.75
N THR A 18 -43.20 0.77 1.45
CA THR A 18 -42.31 -0.38 1.24
C THR A 18 -43.06 -1.72 1.25
N GLN A 19 -44.12 -1.85 2.06
CA GLN A 19 -44.95 -3.06 2.09
C GLN A 19 -45.78 -3.22 0.82
N LYS A 20 -46.38 -2.13 0.32
CA LYS A 20 -47.11 -2.15 -0.96
C LYS A 20 -46.19 -2.38 -2.15
N VAL A 21 -45.00 -1.77 -2.17
CA VAL A 21 -44.00 -1.97 -3.22
C VAL A 21 -43.56 -3.44 -3.29
N LYS A 22 -43.26 -4.07 -2.14
CA LYS A 22 -42.88 -5.49 -2.07
C LYS A 22 -44.00 -6.41 -2.57
N GLN A 23 -45.25 -6.16 -2.16
CA GLN A 23 -46.41 -6.94 -2.62
C GLN A 23 -46.64 -6.81 -4.14
N ALA A 24 -46.59 -5.58 -4.65
CA ALA A 24 -46.75 -5.30 -6.08
C ALA A 24 -45.61 -5.95 -6.91
N THR A 25 -44.36 -5.85 -6.45
CA THR A 25 -43.18 -6.47 -7.07
C THR A 25 -43.33 -7.99 -7.12
N SER A 26 -43.71 -8.64 -6.00
CA SER A 26 -43.91 -10.09 -5.99
C SER A 26 -45.03 -10.51 -6.94
N GLN A 27 -46.11 -9.73 -7.06
CA GLN A 27 -47.24 -10.05 -7.93
C GLN A 27 -46.88 -9.86 -9.41
N LEU A 28 -46.16 -8.79 -9.76
CA LEU A 28 -45.62 -8.56 -11.09
C LEU A 28 -44.71 -9.72 -11.52
N ASN A 29 -43.76 -10.10 -10.67
CA ASN A 29 -42.82 -11.20 -10.94
C ASN A 29 -43.49 -12.57 -11.11
N LYS A 30 -44.47 -12.92 -10.25
CA LYS A 30 -45.13 -14.23 -10.29
C LYS A 30 -46.17 -14.34 -11.41
N THR A 31 -46.90 -13.27 -11.70
CA THR A 31 -48.12 -13.32 -12.53
C THR A 31 -47.95 -12.72 -13.92
N TYR A 32 -47.14 -11.65 -14.07
CA TYR A 32 -47.08 -10.88 -15.32
C TYR A 32 -45.73 -11.04 -16.04
N TYR A 33 -44.61 -10.86 -15.34
CA TYR A 33 -43.25 -10.90 -15.92
C TYR A 33 -42.78 -12.31 -16.33
N THR A 34 -43.62 -13.33 -16.14
CA THR A 34 -43.41 -14.69 -16.68
C THR A 34 -43.88 -14.85 -18.12
N SER A 35 -44.67 -13.90 -18.65
CA SER A 35 -45.30 -14.01 -19.97
C SER A 35 -44.72 -13.00 -20.98
N PRO A 36 -44.47 -13.38 -22.25
CA PRO A 36 -43.97 -12.46 -23.29
C PRO A 36 -44.86 -11.26 -23.59
N GLU A 37 -46.17 -11.41 -23.36
CA GLU A 37 -47.14 -10.34 -23.51
C GLU A 37 -46.87 -9.14 -22.57
N SER A 38 -46.10 -9.35 -21.48
CA SER A 38 -45.67 -8.28 -20.57
C SER A 38 -44.81 -7.22 -21.26
N ILE A 39 -43.88 -7.62 -22.14
CA ILE A 39 -43.05 -6.67 -22.88
C ILE A 39 -43.92 -5.83 -23.81
N THR A 40 -44.82 -6.45 -24.56
CA THR A 40 -45.72 -5.73 -25.47
C THR A 40 -46.59 -4.72 -24.70
N ALA A 41 -47.09 -5.12 -23.53
CA ALA A 41 -47.87 -4.23 -22.65
C ALA A 41 -47.03 -3.07 -22.11
N LEU A 42 -45.80 -3.34 -21.65
CA LEU A 42 -44.88 -2.31 -21.17
C LEU A 42 -44.51 -1.33 -22.30
N ILE A 43 -44.17 -1.81 -23.50
CA ILE A 43 -43.91 -0.95 -24.68
C ILE A 43 -45.13 -0.09 -25.03
N HIS A 44 -46.35 -0.62 -24.88
CA HIS A 44 -47.55 0.19 -25.08
C HIS A 44 -47.66 1.32 -24.04
N ILE A 45 -47.38 1.05 -22.76
CA ILE A 45 -47.35 2.05 -21.68
C ILE A 45 -46.27 3.11 -21.98
N ILE A 46 -45.06 2.67 -22.32
CA ILE A 46 -43.93 3.53 -22.69
C ILE A 46 -44.28 4.47 -23.86
N THR A 47 -45.07 4.01 -24.83
CA THR A 47 -45.37 4.77 -26.05
C THR A 47 -46.59 5.68 -25.96
N SER A 48 -47.52 5.43 -25.03
CA SER A 48 -48.84 6.05 -25.08
C SER A 48 -49.39 6.56 -23.74
N HIS A 49 -48.80 6.17 -22.59
CA HIS A 49 -49.33 6.56 -21.29
C HIS A 49 -49.06 8.04 -20.98
N GLY A 50 -50.02 8.74 -20.37
CA GLY A 50 -49.94 10.19 -20.13
C GLY A 50 -48.95 10.62 -19.03
N GLN A 51 -48.73 9.79 -18.02
CA GLN A 51 -47.81 10.07 -16.89
C GLN A 51 -46.36 9.74 -17.26
N PRO A 52 -45.43 10.72 -17.27
CA PRO A 52 -44.01 10.51 -17.57
C PRO A 52 -43.33 9.49 -16.67
N GLU A 53 -43.60 9.53 -15.37
CA GLU A 53 -42.98 8.69 -14.36
C GLU A 53 -43.35 7.21 -14.57
N LEU A 54 -44.59 6.94 -14.99
CA LEU A 54 -45.02 5.60 -15.35
C LEU A 54 -44.39 5.13 -16.66
N ARG A 55 -44.13 6.03 -17.63
CA ARG A 55 -43.40 5.69 -18.86
C ARG A 55 -41.95 5.31 -18.55
N GLN A 56 -41.30 6.04 -17.63
CA GLN A 56 -39.95 5.76 -17.15
C GLN A 56 -39.90 4.39 -16.46
N LEU A 57 -40.74 4.16 -15.44
CA LEU A 57 -40.78 2.87 -14.73
C LEU A 57 -41.08 1.71 -15.67
N ALA A 58 -42.04 1.88 -16.60
CA ALA A 58 -42.34 0.84 -17.58
C ALA A 58 -41.16 0.56 -18.52
N ALA A 59 -40.33 1.55 -18.85
CA ALA A 59 -39.12 1.38 -19.63
C ALA A 59 -38.02 0.63 -18.86
N VAL A 60 -37.82 0.95 -17.58
CA VAL A 60 -36.90 0.22 -16.69
C VAL A 60 -37.29 -1.26 -16.61
N GLU A 61 -38.57 -1.54 -16.34
CA GLU A 61 -39.06 -2.92 -16.27
C GLU A 61 -39.05 -3.62 -17.63
N ALA A 62 -39.30 -2.92 -18.73
CA ALA A 62 -39.19 -3.49 -20.07
C ALA A 62 -37.76 -3.92 -20.37
N ARG A 63 -36.75 -3.07 -20.08
CA ARG A 63 -35.32 -3.37 -20.31
C ARG A 63 -34.93 -4.72 -19.69
N LYS A 64 -35.30 -4.94 -18.42
CA LYS A 64 -35.04 -6.21 -17.68
C LYS A 64 -35.64 -7.44 -18.34
N LEU A 65 -36.80 -7.28 -18.99
CA LEU A 65 -37.55 -8.39 -19.57
C LEU A 65 -37.16 -8.69 -21.02
N VAL A 66 -36.59 -7.72 -21.75
CA VAL A 66 -36.25 -7.85 -23.18
C VAL A 66 -35.43 -9.12 -23.45
N ALA A 67 -34.34 -9.34 -22.73
CA ALA A 67 -33.49 -10.53 -22.88
C ALA A 67 -34.26 -11.85 -22.70
N LYS A 68 -35.28 -11.84 -21.84
CA LYS A 68 -36.05 -13.04 -21.49
C LYS A 68 -37.16 -13.37 -22.50
N HIS A 69 -37.86 -12.36 -23.01
CA HIS A 69 -39.09 -12.62 -23.77
C HIS A 69 -39.19 -11.97 -25.16
N TRP A 70 -38.29 -11.07 -25.55
CA TRP A 70 -38.42 -10.36 -26.83
C TRP A 70 -38.44 -11.30 -28.05
N THR A 71 -37.63 -12.36 -28.03
CA THR A 71 -37.59 -13.40 -29.06
C THR A 71 -38.93 -14.13 -29.23
N SER A 72 -39.74 -14.17 -28.17
CA SER A 72 -41.07 -14.82 -28.15
C SER A 72 -42.20 -13.89 -28.61
N VAL A 73 -41.93 -12.60 -28.85
CA VAL A 73 -42.91 -11.66 -29.40
C VAL A 73 -43.19 -12.01 -30.87
N PRO A 74 -44.48 -12.04 -31.32
CA PRO A 74 -44.79 -12.36 -32.71
C PRO A 74 -44.13 -11.41 -33.71
N GLU A 75 -43.49 -11.98 -34.74
CA GLU A 75 -42.73 -11.20 -35.74
C GLU A 75 -43.58 -10.14 -36.46
N SER A 76 -44.88 -10.39 -36.62
CA SER A 76 -45.84 -9.44 -37.19
C SER A 76 -46.04 -8.17 -36.35
N GLN A 77 -45.65 -8.17 -35.07
CA GLN A 77 -45.78 -7.04 -34.15
C GLN A 77 -44.46 -6.30 -33.94
N LYS A 78 -43.32 -6.99 -34.04
CA LYS A 78 -41.99 -6.41 -33.73
C LYS A 78 -41.70 -5.12 -34.50
N ALA A 79 -41.95 -5.11 -35.82
CA ALA A 79 -41.72 -3.93 -36.66
C ALA A 79 -42.53 -2.70 -36.18
N GLN A 80 -43.80 -2.90 -35.81
CA GLN A 80 -44.65 -1.81 -35.31
C GLN A 80 -44.20 -1.33 -33.94
N LEU A 81 -43.80 -2.24 -33.04
CA LEU A 81 -43.32 -1.91 -31.70
C LEU A 81 -42.00 -1.13 -31.75
N ARG A 82 -41.04 -1.58 -32.57
CA ARG A 82 -39.77 -0.86 -32.83
C ARG A 82 -40.03 0.56 -33.32
N GLN A 83 -40.90 0.72 -34.33
CA GLN A 83 -41.22 2.04 -34.89
C GLN A 83 -41.95 2.94 -33.89
N ALA A 84 -42.89 2.39 -33.12
CA ALA A 84 -43.62 3.14 -32.10
C ALA A 84 -42.70 3.59 -30.96
N LEU A 85 -41.80 2.71 -30.52
CA LEU A 85 -40.81 3.01 -29.49
C LEU A 85 -39.84 4.10 -29.96
N LEU A 86 -39.19 3.93 -31.12
CA LEU A 86 -38.28 4.93 -31.69
C LEU A 86 -38.95 6.31 -31.83
N LYS A 87 -40.14 6.35 -32.41
CA LYS A 87 -40.88 7.60 -32.58
C LYS A 87 -41.22 8.25 -31.23
N SER A 88 -41.73 7.45 -30.29
CA SER A 88 -42.05 7.92 -28.93
C SER A 88 -40.84 8.42 -28.16
N THR A 89 -39.63 7.89 -28.44
CA THR A 89 -38.39 8.38 -27.83
C THR A 89 -37.95 9.71 -28.44
N ILE A 90 -38.03 9.84 -29.78
CA ILE A 90 -37.68 11.09 -30.49
C ILE A 90 -38.65 12.23 -30.11
N ASP A 91 -39.94 11.92 -29.98
CA ASP A 91 -41.00 12.89 -29.65
C ASP A 91 -41.14 13.14 -28.13
N GLU A 92 -40.35 12.47 -27.26
CA GLU A 92 -40.45 12.65 -25.80
C GLU A 92 -39.75 13.94 -25.35
N ASP A 93 -40.48 14.83 -24.67
CA ASP A 93 -39.95 16.11 -24.18
C ASP A 93 -39.27 16.00 -22.81
N LYS A 94 -39.52 14.92 -22.05
CA LYS A 94 -38.94 14.71 -20.72
C LYS A 94 -37.65 13.87 -20.78
N PRO A 95 -36.52 14.34 -20.21
CA PRO A 95 -35.23 13.62 -20.25
C PRO A 95 -35.28 12.20 -19.66
N LEU A 96 -35.78 12.04 -18.43
CA LEU A 96 -35.77 10.74 -17.74
C LEU A 96 -36.50 9.63 -18.52
N PRO A 97 -37.78 9.80 -18.95
CA PRO A 97 -38.43 8.78 -19.77
C PRO A 97 -37.76 8.58 -21.13
N ARG A 98 -37.18 9.63 -21.73
CA ARG A 98 -36.46 9.55 -23.01
C ARG A 98 -35.21 8.68 -22.87
N HIS A 99 -34.44 8.86 -21.81
CA HIS A 99 -33.24 8.07 -21.52
C HIS A 99 -33.59 6.60 -21.24
N SER A 100 -34.57 6.33 -20.37
CA SER A 100 -35.01 4.95 -20.12
C SER A 100 -35.54 4.26 -21.38
N LYS A 101 -36.27 4.99 -22.24
CA LYS A 101 -36.73 4.49 -23.54
C LYS A 101 -35.57 4.11 -24.47
N ALA A 102 -34.50 4.92 -24.51
CA ALA A 102 -33.32 4.64 -25.31
C ALA A 102 -32.63 3.34 -24.86
N ARG A 103 -32.53 3.08 -23.56
CA ARG A 103 -31.99 1.82 -23.02
C ARG A 103 -32.85 0.59 -23.40
N VAL A 104 -34.17 0.74 -23.51
CA VAL A 104 -35.04 -0.34 -24.05
C VAL A 104 -34.77 -0.57 -25.54
N ILE A 105 -34.56 0.50 -26.32
CA ILE A 105 -34.18 0.39 -27.73
C ILE A 105 -32.87 -0.38 -27.87
N ALA A 106 -31.86 -0.06 -27.05
CA ALA A 106 -30.57 -0.75 -27.05
C ALA A 106 -30.69 -2.24 -26.70
N ALA A 107 -31.43 -2.57 -25.63
CA ALA A 107 -31.68 -3.96 -25.25
C ALA A 107 -32.37 -4.77 -26.36
N ILE A 108 -33.33 -4.17 -27.07
CA ILE A 108 -34.01 -4.82 -28.21
C ILE A 108 -33.06 -4.97 -29.40
N ALA A 109 -32.28 -3.93 -29.70
CA ALA A 109 -31.34 -3.92 -30.82
C ALA A 109 -30.24 -4.98 -30.66
N LYS A 110 -29.76 -5.23 -29.43
CA LYS A 110 -28.80 -6.30 -29.12
C LYS A 110 -29.26 -7.66 -29.67
N ILE A 111 -30.52 -8.02 -29.43
CA ILE A 111 -31.10 -9.28 -29.90
C ILE A 111 -31.37 -9.22 -31.41
N ASP A 112 -32.02 -8.14 -31.86
CA ASP A 112 -32.54 -8.08 -33.22
C ASP A 112 -31.44 -7.95 -34.28
N LEU A 113 -30.37 -7.18 -34.03
CA LEU A 113 -29.29 -6.98 -34.98
C LEU A 113 -28.43 -8.26 -35.13
N GLU A 114 -28.22 -9.02 -34.05
CA GLU A 114 -27.57 -10.34 -34.09
C GLU A 114 -28.36 -11.33 -34.96
N ASP A 115 -29.70 -11.27 -34.91
CA ASP A 115 -30.62 -12.07 -35.75
C ASP A 115 -30.76 -11.52 -37.19
N GLY A 116 -30.00 -10.48 -37.56
CA GLY A 116 -30.06 -9.81 -38.86
C GLY A 116 -31.38 -9.05 -39.11
N GLN A 117 -32.12 -8.73 -38.05
CA GLN A 117 -33.35 -7.92 -38.07
C GLN A 117 -33.04 -6.45 -37.78
N TRP A 118 -34.00 -5.56 -38.06
CA TRP A 118 -33.92 -4.11 -37.77
C TRP A 118 -32.76 -3.35 -38.45
N ALA A 119 -32.38 -3.79 -39.65
CA ALA A 119 -31.29 -3.18 -40.44
C ALA A 119 -31.49 -1.69 -40.77
N GLU A 120 -32.71 -1.14 -40.67
CA GLU A 120 -32.94 0.31 -40.82
C GLU A 120 -32.49 1.18 -39.63
N LEU A 121 -32.28 0.59 -38.44
CA LEU A 121 -31.96 1.35 -37.22
C LEU A 121 -30.73 2.25 -37.36
N PRO A 122 -29.57 1.78 -37.85
CA PRO A 122 -28.39 2.65 -38.04
C PRO A 122 -28.67 3.86 -38.94
N GLY A 123 -29.42 3.66 -40.03
CA GLY A 123 -29.80 4.74 -40.94
C GLY A 123 -30.74 5.76 -40.32
N ILE A 124 -31.66 5.31 -39.45
CA ILE A 124 -32.56 6.20 -38.70
C ILE A 124 -31.76 7.04 -37.69
N LEU A 125 -30.87 6.40 -36.93
CA LEU A 125 -30.05 7.10 -35.93
C LEU A 125 -29.09 8.10 -36.57
N GLN A 126 -28.48 7.76 -37.72
CA GLN A 126 -27.66 8.70 -38.47
C GLN A 126 -28.45 9.93 -38.95
N GLN A 127 -29.69 9.73 -39.40
CA GLN A 127 -30.57 10.84 -39.80
C GLN A 127 -30.98 11.71 -38.60
N ALA A 128 -31.27 11.09 -37.44
CA ALA A 128 -31.58 11.80 -36.20
C ALA A 128 -30.37 12.64 -35.72
N ALA A 129 -29.19 12.01 -35.63
CA ALA A 129 -27.93 12.62 -35.22
C ALA A 129 -27.46 13.78 -36.11
N THR A 130 -27.92 13.83 -37.37
CA THR A 130 -27.59 14.89 -38.34
C THR A 130 -28.76 15.82 -38.68
N SER A 131 -29.86 15.73 -37.93
CA SER A 131 -31.07 16.52 -38.13
C SER A 131 -30.85 18.02 -37.89
N ASN A 132 -31.69 18.85 -38.51
CA ASN A 132 -31.67 20.31 -38.26
C ASN A 132 -32.22 20.69 -36.88
N ALA A 133 -32.93 19.79 -36.18
CA ALA A 133 -33.44 20.03 -34.84
C ALA A 133 -32.49 19.47 -33.78
N ALA A 134 -32.04 20.30 -32.83
CA ALA A 134 -31.14 19.89 -31.75
C ALA A 134 -31.66 18.69 -30.95
N GLN A 135 -32.95 18.69 -30.58
CA GLN A 135 -33.57 17.60 -29.83
C GLN A 135 -33.46 16.25 -30.54
N HIS A 136 -33.62 16.22 -31.87
CA HIS A 136 -33.45 14.98 -32.64
C HIS A 136 -32.00 14.52 -32.65
N ARG A 137 -31.05 15.45 -32.72
CA ARG A 137 -29.61 15.13 -32.66
C ARG A 137 -29.24 14.57 -31.29
N GLU A 138 -29.74 15.18 -30.23
CA GLU A 138 -29.51 14.76 -28.84
C GLU A 138 -30.02 13.33 -28.60
N VAL A 139 -31.29 13.07 -28.94
CA VAL A 139 -31.88 11.72 -28.82
C VAL A 139 -31.13 10.71 -29.69
N GLY A 140 -30.79 11.09 -30.92
CA GLY A 140 -30.08 10.21 -31.86
C GLY A 140 -28.70 9.79 -31.34
N ILE A 141 -27.94 10.73 -30.78
CA ILE A 141 -26.62 10.45 -30.19
C ILE A 141 -26.75 9.69 -28.87
N TYR A 142 -27.73 10.02 -28.02
CA TYR A 142 -27.93 9.29 -26.77
C TYR A 142 -28.28 7.81 -27.01
N ILE A 143 -29.13 7.51 -28.00
CA ILE A 143 -29.42 6.12 -28.37
C ILE A 143 -28.15 5.42 -28.89
N LEU A 144 -27.32 6.11 -29.70
CA LEU A 144 -26.04 5.56 -30.16
C LEU A 144 -25.08 5.27 -29.01
N TYR A 145 -24.99 6.16 -28.02
CA TYR A 145 -24.24 5.93 -26.78
C TYR A 145 -24.74 4.66 -26.06
N THR A 146 -26.04 4.55 -25.76
CA THR A 146 -26.59 3.36 -25.08
C THR A 146 -26.41 2.06 -25.88
N LEU A 147 -26.35 2.15 -27.21
CA LEU A 147 -26.06 1.00 -28.07
C LEU A 147 -24.59 0.59 -27.98
N LEU A 148 -23.67 1.55 -27.93
CA LEU A 148 -22.25 1.26 -27.75
C LEU A 148 -22.01 0.60 -26.39
N GLU A 149 -22.59 1.15 -25.32
CA GLU A 149 -22.55 0.55 -23.97
C GLU A 149 -23.11 -0.90 -23.96
N THR A 150 -24.21 -1.15 -24.67
CA THR A 150 -24.89 -2.45 -24.63
C THR A 150 -24.27 -3.53 -25.54
N MET A 151 -23.69 -3.13 -26.67
CA MET A 151 -23.23 -4.01 -27.76
C MET A 151 -22.08 -3.37 -28.59
N PRO A 152 -20.92 -3.10 -27.97
CA PRO A 152 -19.86 -2.31 -28.60
C PRO A 152 -19.22 -3.00 -29.81
N ASP A 153 -19.10 -4.34 -29.81
CA ASP A 153 -18.46 -5.14 -30.87
C ASP A 153 -19.07 -4.92 -32.26
N VAL A 154 -20.39 -4.67 -32.33
CA VAL A 154 -21.11 -4.50 -33.60
C VAL A 154 -20.68 -3.22 -34.34
N PHE A 155 -20.00 -2.30 -33.65
CA PHE A 155 -19.53 -1.05 -34.22
C PHE A 155 -18.11 -1.10 -34.79
N GLN A 156 -17.35 -2.19 -34.57
CA GLN A 156 -15.97 -2.33 -35.06
C GLN A 156 -15.88 -2.16 -36.59
N GLU A 157 -16.76 -2.81 -37.36
CA GLU A 157 -16.75 -2.73 -38.83
C GLU A 157 -17.09 -1.33 -39.39
N ASN A 158 -17.71 -0.47 -38.57
CA ASN A 158 -18.17 0.87 -38.95
C ASN A 158 -17.43 2.01 -38.23
N MET A 159 -16.32 1.69 -37.56
CA MET A 159 -15.53 2.60 -36.72
C MET A 159 -15.28 3.98 -37.39
N ALA A 160 -14.77 3.99 -38.62
CA ALA A 160 -14.46 5.21 -39.34
C ALA A 160 -15.70 6.10 -39.60
N GLN A 161 -16.88 5.51 -39.81
CA GLN A 161 -18.12 6.26 -40.04
C GLN A 161 -18.64 6.86 -38.73
N MET A 162 -18.55 6.10 -37.63
CA MET A 162 -18.91 6.56 -36.29
C MET A 162 -18.03 7.73 -35.86
N LEU A 163 -16.70 7.60 -36.01
CA LEU A 163 -15.77 8.69 -35.70
C LEU A 163 -15.99 9.92 -36.58
N THR A 164 -16.39 9.75 -37.85
CA THR A 164 -16.76 10.88 -38.72
C THR A 164 -18.01 11.59 -38.20
N LEU A 165 -19.01 10.84 -37.73
CA LEU A 165 -20.22 11.39 -37.13
C LEU A 165 -19.89 12.13 -35.83
N PHE A 166 -19.15 11.50 -34.92
CA PHE A 166 -18.79 12.07 -33.63
C PHE A 166 -17.85 13.27 -33.75
N ASN A 167 -16.92 13.30 -34.71
CA ASN A 167 -16.13 14.50 -35.00
C ASN A 167 -16.99 15.71 -35.40
N ARG A 168 -18.18 15.46 -35.97
CA ARG A 168 -19.16 16.51 -36.28
C ARG A 168 -20.00 16.88 -35.06
N THR A 169 -20.51 15.91 -34.30
CA THR A 169 -21.46 16.18 -33.20
C THR A 169 -20.80 16.66 -31.92
N ILE A 170 -19.53 16.32 -31.68
CA ILE A 170 -18.72 16.90 -30.59
C ILE A 170 -18.56 18.43 -30.75
N GLN A 171 -18.80 18.94 -31.95
CA GLN A 171 -18.77 20.37 -32.30
C GLN A 171 -20.17 20.94 -32.57
N ASP A 172 -21.24 20.32 -32.05
CA ASP A 172 -22.61 20.75 -32.33
C ASP A 172 -22.78 22.25 -32.03
N PRO A 173 -23.30 23.08 -32.94
CA PRO A 173 -23.33 24.52 -32.73
C PRO A 173 -24.40 25.00 -31.73
N GLU A 174 -25.37 24.15 -31.36
CA GLU A 174 -26.60 24.55 -30.69
C GLU A 174 -26.78 23.90 -29.31
N SER A 175 -26.47 22.61 -29.16
CA SER A 175 -26.79 21.84 -27.94
C SER A 175 -25.54 21.29 -27.25
N ILE A 176 -25.40 21.60 -25.95
CA ILE A 176 -24.37 21.02 -25.07
C ILE A 176 -24.62 19.53 -24.83
N ASN A 177 -25.88 19.12 -24.65
CA ASN A 177 -26.25 17.70 -24.47
C ASN A 177 -25.83 16.84 -25.66
N VAL A 178 -25.90 17.35 -26.90
CA VAL A 178 -25.38 16.63 -28.07
C VAL A 178 -23.88 16.41 -27.96
N ARG A 179 -23.14 17.42 -27.48
CA ARG A 179 -21.69 17.34 -27.32
C ARG A 179 -21.32 16.37 -26.19
N ILE A 180 -21.98 16.44 -25.03
CA ILE A 180 -21.75 15.54 -23.89
C ILE A 180 -22.13 14.10 -24.23
N ASN A 181 -23.31 13.85 -24.81
CA ASN A 181 -23.67 12.51 -25.26
C ASN A 181 -22.69 11.97 -26.32
N THR A 182 -22.06 12.86 -27.11
CA THR A 182 -20.99 12.45 -28.04
C THR A 182 -19.71 12.08 -27.28
N MET A 183 -19.38 12.77 -26.18
CA MET A 183 -18.26 12.39 -25.32
C MET A 183 -18.45 11.01 -24.71
N LEU A 184 -19.63 10.76 -24.12
CA LEU A 184 -20.01 9.45 -23.56
C LEU A 184 -19.97 8.35 -24.64
N ALA A 185 -20.51 8.62 -25.83
CA ALA A 185 -20.41 7.67 -26.93
C ALA A 185 -18.96 7.40 -27.37
N LEU A 186 -18.07 8.41 -27.29
CA LEU A 186 -16.66 8.24 -27.64
C LEU A 186 -15.92 7.40 -26.60
N SER A 187 -16.19 7.52 -25.30
CA SER A 187 -15.56 6.62 -24.30
C SER A 187 -15.93 5.17 -24.55
N GLU A 188 -17.21 4.87 -24.78
CA GLU A 188 -17.65 3.49 -25.07
C GLU A 188 -17.07 2.97 -26.40
N LEU A 189 -16.91 3.84 -27.40
CA LEU A 189 -16.28 3.46 -28.67
C LEU A 189 -14.79 3.13 -28.52
N ALA A 190 -14.10 3.73 -27.55
CA ALA A 190 -12.67 3.48 -27.32
C ALA A 190 -12.41 2.02 -26.91
N MET A 191 -13.33 1.39 -26.15
CA MET A 191 -13.20 0.00 -25.71
C MET A 191 -13.07 -1.03 -26.84
N VAL A 192 -13.55 -0.71 -28.04
CA VAL A 192 -13.55 -1.63 -29.20
C VAL A 192 -12.69 -1.15 -30.35
N LEU A 193 -11.91 -0.08 -30.16
CA LEU A 193 -10.95 0.39 -31.15
C LEU A 193 -9.61 -0.30 -30.93
N ASP A 194 -9.21 -1.15 -31.87
CA ASP A 194 -7.86 -1.72 -31.93
C ASP A 194 -6.86 -0.61 -32.34
N THR A 195 -6.06 -0.15 -31.38
CA THR A 195 -5.19 1.02 -31.58
C THR A 195 -3.96 0.69 -32.44
N ASP A 196 -3.55 -0.58 -32.48
CA ASP A 196 -2.41 -1.09 -33.24
C ASP A 196 -2.76 -1.33 -34.71
N GLU A 197 -3.91 -1.94 -34.98
CA GLU A 197 -4.34 -2.26 -36.34
C GLU A 197 -4.97 -1.05 -37.07
N ASP A 198 -5.78 -0.23 -36.38
CA ASP A 198 -6.48 0.91 -36.98
C ASP A 198 -5.95 2.28 -36.49
N THR A 199 -4.66 2.50 -36.76
CA THR A 199 -3.97 3.79 -36.49
C THR A 199 -4.64 5.01 -37.13
N LYS A 200 -5.48 4.84 -38.16
CA LYS A 200 -6.20 5.95 -38.81
C LYS A 200 -7.42 6.36 -37.99
N SER A 201 -8.21 5.39 -37.53
CA SER A 201 -9.32 5.63 -36.60
C SER A 201 -8.81 6.15 -35.27
N LEU A 202 -7.70 5.62 -34.74
CA LEU A 202 -7.04 6.16 -33.55
C LEU A 202 -6.73 7.66 -33.70
N LYS A 203 -6.11 8.08 -34.82
CA LYS A 203 -5.84 9.51 -35.08
C LYS A 203 -7.11 10.35 -35.19
N SER A 204 -8.17 9.79 -35.78
CA SER A 204 -9.47 10.46 -35.86
C SER A 204 -10.13 10.59 -34.49
N PHE A 205 -9.97 9.60 -33.61
CA PHE A 205 -10.40 9.65 -32.22
C PHE A 205 -9.61 10.71 -31.45
N GLN A 206 -8.27 10.65 -31.50
CA GLN A 206 -7.39 11.63 -30.84
C GLN A 206 -7.73 13.07 -31.22
N SER A 207 -8.14 13.33 -32.47
CA SER A 207 -8.55 14.66 -32.92
C SER A 207 -9.84 15.21 -32.26
N THR A 208 -10.61 14.35 -31.59
CA THR A 208 -11.78 14.76 -30.79
C THR A 208 -11.40 15.26 -29.40
N ILE A 209 -10.28 14.81 -28.83
CA ILE A 209 -9.85 15.15 -27.45
C ILE A 209 -9.79 16.68 -27.21
N PRO A 210 -9.22 17.52 -28.09
CA PRO A 210 -9.24 18.97 -27.88
C PRO A 210 -10.64 19.58 -27.85
N HIS A 211 -11.63 18.93 -28.47
CA HIS A 211 -13.03 19.35 -28.42
C HIS A 211 -13.69 18.93 -27.11
N MET A 212 -13.38 17.72 -26.61
CA MET A 212 -13.79 17.27 -25.27
C MET A 212 -13.32 18.23 -24.18
N VAL A 213 -12.05 18.64 -24.22
CA VAL A 213 -11.50 19.61 -23.25
C VAL A 213 -12.22 20.96 -23.32
N LYS A 214 -12.57 21.42 -24.52
CA LYS A 214 -13.35 22.67 -24.67
C LYS A 214 -14.78 22.54 -24.14
N ILE A 215 -15.38 21.35 -24.22
CA ILE A 215 -16.70 21.09 -23.65
C ILE A 215 -16.60 21.16 -22.13
N LEU A 216 -15.66 20.42 -21.52
CA LEU A 216 -15.41 20.48 -20.09
C LEU A 216 -15.15 21.91 -19.61
N GLN A 217 -14.29 22.66 -20.31
CA GLN A 217 -14.04 24.07 -20.00
C GLN A 217 -15.34 24.91 -20.04
N ALA A 218 -16.19 24.71 -21.05
CA ALA A 218 -17.44 25.45 -21.18
C ALA A 218 -18.47 25.08 -20.09
N CYS A 219 -18.51 23.82 -19.65
CA CYS A 219 -19.37 23.37 -18.54
C CYS A 219 -18.92 24.01 -17.21
N ILE A 220 -17.61 24.01 -16.94
CA ILE A 220 -17.03 24.66 -15.77
C ILE A 220 -17.30 26.17 -15.78
N GLU A 221 -17.12 26.84 -16.92
CA GLU A 221 -17.42 28.27 -17.06
C GLU A 221 -18.92 28.60 -16.91
N ALA A 222 -19.79 27.62 -17.12
CA ALA A 222 -21.24 27.75 -17.01
C ALA A 222 -21.79 27.30 -15.64
N GLU A 223 -20.94 26.85 -14.71
CA GLU A 223 -21.35 26.28 -13.41
C GLU A 223 -22.35 25.10 -13.61
N ASP A 224 -22.10 24.27 -14.64
CA ASP A 224 -22.92 23.11 -14.99
C ASP A 224 -22.31 21.84 -14.38
N GLU A 225 -22.66 21.57 -13.13
CA GLU A 225 -22.10 20.47 -12.31
C GLU A 225 -22.32 19.09 -12.95
N GLU A 226 -23.55 18.78 -13.36
CA GLU A 226 -23.94 17.49 -13.96
C GLU A 226 -23.08 17.16 -15.18
N HIS A 227 -22.99 18.08 -16.14
CA HIS A 227 -22.19 17.86 -17.35
C HIS A 227 -20.68 17.93 -17.09
N THR A 228 -20.24 18.62 -16.04
CA THR A 228 -18.84 18.65 -15.64
C THR A 228 -18.40 17.30 -15.10
N MET A 229 -19.19 16.68 -14.23
CA MET A 229 -18.95 15.33 -13.71
C MET A 229 -18.89 14.31 -14.85
N GLN A 230 -19.91 14.27 -15.72
CA GLN A 230 -19.94 13.36 -16.88
C GLN A 230 -18.70 13.52 -17.79
N ALA A 231 -18.21 14.74 -17.96
CA ALA A 231 -17.01 14.99 -18.75
C ALA A 231 -15.73 14.50 -18.06
N PHE A 232 -15.61 14.62 -16.74
CA PHE A 232 -14.51 14.03 -15.97
C PHE A 232 -14.56 12.50 -16.00
N ASP A 233 -15.74 11.89 -15.88
CA ASP A 233 -15.92 10.44 -15.95
C ASP A 233 -15.43 9.88 -17.29
N VAL A 234 -15.75 10.56 -18.39
CA VAL A 234 -15.22 10.21 -19.72
C VAL A 234 -13.68 10.24 -19.72
N PHE A 235 -13.06 11.28 -19.17
CA PHE A 235 -11.60 11.35 -19.12
C PHE A 235 -10.98 10.29 -18.20
N ASN A 236 -11.62 9.96 -17.08
CA ASN A 236 -11.20 8.88 -16.19
C ASN A 236 -11.33 7.51 -16.86
N LYS A 237 -12.44 7.22 -17.57
CA LYS A 237 -12.59 6.01 -18.39
C LYS A 237 -11.50 5.91 -19.47
N LEU A 238 -11.23 7.00 -20.20
CA LEU A 238 -10.16 7.01 -21.22
C LEU A 238 -8.76 6.84 -20.62
N LEU A 239 -8.57 7.22 -19.36
CA LEU A 239 -7.30 7.07 -18.67
C LEU A 239 -7.01 5.60 -18.31
N SER A 240 -8.05 4.82 -18.01
CA SER A 240 -7.94 3.39 -17.69
C SER A 240 -7.89 2.46 -18.92
N TYR A 241 -8.20 2.94 -20.12
CA TYR A 241 -8.01 2.21 -21.38
C TYR A 241 -6.57 2.29 -21.89
N GLU A 242 -6.26 1.85 -23.11
CA GLU A 242 -4.90 1.92 -23.67
C GLU A 242 -4.36 3.37 -23.76
N SER A 243 -3.11 3.58 -23.34
CA SER A 243 -2.46 4.90 -23.32
C SER A 243 -2.48 5.64 -24.67
N ALA A 244 -2.55 4.90 -25.78
CA ALA A 244 -2.59 5.41 -27.14
C ALA A 244 -3.69 6.47 -27.37
N PHE A 245 -4.85 6.35 -26.70
CA PHE A 245 -5.96 7.30 -26.87
C PHE A 245 -5.62 8.71 -26.42
N LEU A 246 -4.94 8.85 -25.29
CA LEU A 246 -4.62 10.15 -24.68
C LEU A 246 -3.19 10.63 -24.99
N ASN A 247 -2.26 9.76 -25.39
CA ASN A 247 -0.82 10.06 -25.49
C ASN A 247 -0.46 11.37 -26.21
N VAL A 248 -1.15 11.73 -27.30
CA VAL A 248 -0.88 12.97 -28.07
C VAL A 248 -1.26 14.23 -27.29
N HIS A 249 -2.27 14.15 -26.43
CA HIS A 249 -2.86 15.29 -25.73
C HIS A 249 -2.69 15.23 -24.20
N PHE A 250 -2.16 14.14 -23.66
CA PHE A 250 -2.06 13.87 -22.22
C PHE A 250 -1.38 15.01 -21.46
N GLY A 251 -0.21 15.46 -21.90
CA GLY A 251 0.48 16.59 -21.26
C GLY A 251 -0.32 17.90 -21.26
N ASN A 252 -1.11 18.18 -22.31
CA ASN A 252 -1.99 19.35 -22.34
C ASN A 252 -3.18 19.18 -21.39
N LEU A 253 -3.69 17.96 -21.26
CA LEU A 253 -4.79 17.63 -20.35
C LEU A 253 -4.35 17.79 -18.89
N LEU A 254 -3.15 17.29 -18.52
CA LEU A 254 -2.55 17.54 -17.21
C LEU A 254 -2.42 19.04 -16.94
N GLN A 255 -1.95 19.81 -17.92
CA GLN A 255 -1.80 21.25 -17.79
C GLN A 255 -3.14 21.96 -17.60
N PHE A 256 -4.20 21.51 -18.29
CA PHE A 256 -5.55 22.03 -18.13
C PHE A 256 -6.11 21.72 -16.73
N CYS A 257 -6.04 20.46 -16.28
CA CYS A 257 -6.53 20.09 -14.95
C CYS A 257 -5.76 20.81 -13.83
N MET A 258 -4.44 21.00 -13.97
CA MET A 258 -3.67 21.84 -13.03
C MET A 258 -4.17 23.30 -13.00
N GLN A 259 -4.54 23.87 -14.14
CA GLN A 259 -5.09 25.22 -14.19
C GLN A 259 -6.46 25.32 -13.54
N VAL A 260 -7.33 24.32 -13.76
CA VAL A 260 -8.66 24.24 -13.12
C VAL A 260 -8.49 24.12 -11.60
N ALA A 261 -7.70 23.16 -11.14
CA ALA A 261 -7.46 22.89 -9.73
C ALA A 261 -6.93 24.11 -8.95
N ALA A 262 -6.01 24.87 -9.57
CA ALA A 262 -5.38 26.04 -8.94
C ALA A 262 -6.23 27.32 -8.97
N LYS A 263 -7.34 27.35 -9.73
CA LYS A 263 -8.09 28.57 -9.98
C LYS A 263 -9.23 28.72 -8.97
N THR A 264 -9.02 29.55 -7.95
CA THR A 264 -10.00 29.84 -6.88
C THR A 264 -11.31 30.50 -7.33
N GLU A 265 -11.45 30.84 -8.61
CA GLU A 265 -12.70 31.32 -9.20
C GLU A 265 -13.60 30.18 -9.70
N VAL A 266 -13.06 28.95 -9.78
CA VAL A 266 -13.79 27.74 -10.14
C VAL A 266 -14.37 27.11 -8.88
N GLU A 267 -15.57 26.53 -8.97
CA GLU A 267 -16.22 25.84 -7.86
C GLU A 267 -15.39 24.67 -7.34
N ASP A 268 -15.45 24.46 -6.01
CA ASP A 268 -14.61 23.47 -5.33
C ASP A 268 -14.83 22.05 -5.84
N GLU A 269 -16.07 21.66 -6.19
CA GLU A 269 -16.35 20.33 -6.76
C GLU A 269 -15.57 20.11 -8.07
N SER A 270 -15.63 21.08 -9.00
CA SER A 270 -14.88 21.00 -10.27
C SER A 270 -13.35 20.97 -10.06
N ARG A 271 -12.86 21.70 -9.05
CA ARG A 271 -11.44 21.69 -8.68
C ARG A 271 -11.03 20.34 -8.08
N SER A 272 -11.86 19.76 -7.22
CA SER A 272 -11.66 18.45 -6.62
C SER A 272 -11.68 17.34 -7.68
N GLN A 273 -12.57 17.39 -8.67
CA GLN A 273 -12.55 16.47 -9.82
C GLN A 273 -11.28 16.63 -10.67
N ALA A 274 -10.79 17.86 -10.86
CA ALA A 274 -9.51 18.08 -11.53
C ALA A 274 -8.34 17.46 -10.75
N PHE A 275 -8.34 17.54 -9.41
CA PHE A 275 -7.37 16.82 -8.58
C PHE A 275 -7.54 15.30 -8.69
N ALA A 276 -8.75 14.77 -8.68
CA ALA A 276 -9.01 13.34 -8.85
C ALA A 276 -8.42 12.81 -10.16
N PHE A 277 -8.65 13.51 -11.28
CA PHE A 277 -8.04 13.17 -12.56
C PHE A 277 -6.51 13.20 -12.52
N LEU A 278 -5.91 14.19 -11.85
CA LEU A 278 -4.46 14.28 -11.68
C LEU A 278 -3.90 13.12 -10.84
N MET A 279 -4.57 12.76 -9.75
CA MET A 279 -4.20 11.62 -8.89
C MET A 279 -4.24 10.32 -9.69
N GLN A 280 -5.32 10.07 -10.43
CA GLN A 280 -5.43 8.89 -11.28
C GLN A 280 -4.41 8.91 -12.43
N SER A 281 -4.07 10.08 -12.96
CA SER A 281 -3.03 10.21 -13.99
C SER A 281 -1.65 9.78 -13.47
N VAL A 282 -1.33 10.10 -12.21
CA VAL A 282 -0.09 9.64 -11.59
C VAL A 282 -0.11 8.13 -11.39
N ARG A 283 -1.25 7.56 -10.95
CA ARG A 283 -1.40 6.11 -10.70
C ARG A 283 -1.35 5.27 -11.99
N TYR A 284 -2.17 5.58 -12.98
CA TYR A 284 -2.29 4.80 -14.22
C TYR A 284 -1.22 5.13 -15.28
N ARG A 285 -0.60 6.32 -15.21
CA ARG A 285 0.35 6.82 -16.23
C ARG A 285 1.65 7.36 -15.64
N LYS A 286 2.08 6.82 -14.50
CA LYS A 286 3.31 7.19 -13.78
C LYS A 286 4.49 7.48 -14.70
N MET A 287 4.87 6.54 -15.56
CA MET A 287 6.05 6.68 -16.44
C MET A 287 5.90 7.84 -17.43
N LYS A 288 4.68 8.08 -17.94
CA LYS A 288 4.40 9.22 -18.81
C LYS A 288 4.45 10.55 -18.05
N VAL A 289 3.87 10.60 -16.85
CA VAL A 289 3.95 11.77 -15.96
C VAL A 289 5.42 12.11 -15.65
N GLN A 290 6.22 11.09 -15.29
CA GLN A 290 7.64 11.23 -14.99
C GLN A 290 8.44 11.73 -16.20
N SER A 291 8.21 11.17 -17.40
CA SER A 291 8.91 11.56 -18.64
C SER A 291 8.55 12.97 -19.11
N LEU A 292 7.31 13.42 -18.87
CA LEU A 292 6.88 14.79 -19.13
C LEU A 292 7.47 15.81 -18.13
N LYS A 293 8.08 15.36 -17.03
CA LYS A 293 8.69 16.18 -15.97
C LYS A 293 7.72 17.21 -15.38
N VAL A 294 6.46 16.82 -15.21
CA VAL A 294 5.40 17.69 -14.66
C VAL A 294 5.32 17.65 -13.14
N GLY A 295 6.04 16.72 -12.47
CA GLY A 295 6.02 16.59 -11.01
C GLY A 295 6.38 17.88 -10.27
N GLU A 296 7.37 18.64 -10.76
CA GLU A 296 7.75 19.93 -10.16
C GLU A 296 6.59 20.94 -10.21
N GLN A 297 5.85 20.97 -11.32
CA GLN A 297 4.75 21.92 -11.51
C GLN A 297 3.55 21.55 -10.62
N MET A 298 3.22 20.25 -10.58
CA MET A 298 2.16 19.74 -9.71
C MET A 298 2.49 19.97 -8.24
N THR A 299 3.72 19.71 -7.81
CA THR A 299 4.19 19.95 -6.43
C THR A 299 4.00 21.42 -6.02
N LYS A 300 4.41 22.36 -6.88
CA LYS A 300 4.26 23.80 -6.61
C LYS A 300 2.80 24.24 -6.58
N MET A 301 1.97 23.65 -7.46
CA MET A 301 0.52 23.88 -7.45
C MET A 301 -0.10 23.37 -6.16
N CYS A 302 0.20 22.14 -5.75
CA CYS A 302 -0.32 21.57 -4.50
C CYS A 302 0.06 22.43 -3.29
N LEU A 303 1.32 22.86 -3.20
CA LEU A 303 1.78 23.75 -2.13
C LEU A 303 1.02 25.09 -2.10
N GLN A 304 0.69 25.65 -3.28
CA GLN A 304 -0.11 26.87 -3.37
C GLN A 304 -1.55 26.64 -2.92
N VAL A 305 -2.21 25.59 -3.40
CA VAL A 305 -3.62 25.31 -3.07
C VAL A 305 -3.79 24.89 -1.61
N ALA A 306 -2.78 24.24 -1.01
CA ALA A 306 -2.75 23.92 0.42
C ALA A 306 -2.81 25.16 1.34
N THR A 307 -2.56 26.38 0.81
CA THR A 307 -2.76 27.63 1.58
C THR A 307 -4.23 27.96 1.83
N GLU A 308 -5.14 27.35 1.07
CA GLU A 308 -6.59 27.55 1.21
C GLU A 308 -7.20 26.68 2.32
N LEU A 309 -6.42 25.80 2.95
CA LEU A 309 -6.90 24.89 3.97
C LEU A 309 -7.47 25.66 5.18
N ASP A 310 -8.68 25.31 5.60
CA ASP A 310 -9.34 25.92 6.75
C ASP A 310 -8.53 25.82 8.04
N GLU A 311 -8.70 26.81 8.91
CA GLU A 311 -7.97 26.90 10.18
C GLU A 311 -8.31 25.78 11.17
N LEU A 312 -9.54 25.28 11.12
CA LEU A 312 -10.04 24.16 11.90
C LEU A 312 -10.36 23.00 10.95
N PRO A 313 -9.94 21.77 11.27
CA PRO A 313 -10.40 20.60 10.54
C PRO A 313 -11.89 20.38 10.86
N SER A 314 -12.78 20.64 9.90
CA SER A 314 -14.17 20.14 9.91
C SER A 314 -14.19 18.71 9.35
N GLU A 315 -15.02 17.85 9.93
CA GLU A 315 -15.23 16.48 9.41
C GLU A 315 -16.17 16.48 8.19
N GLU A 316 -16.92 17.57 7.97
CA GLU A 316 -17.82 17.73 6.82
C GLU A 316 -17.07 18.08 5.50
N ASP A 317 -15.81 18.55 5.56
CA ASP A 317 -15.08 19.06 4.39
C ASP A 317 -13.99 18.11 3.84
N GLU A 318 -14.16 16.78 3.97
CA GLU A 318 -13.18 15.80 3.48
C GLU A 318 -12.83 15.96 1.98
N ARG A 319 -13.72 16.56 1.18
CA ARG A 319 -13.58 16.73 -0.28
C ARG A 319 -13.15 18.14 -0.74
N SER A 320 -12.51 18.94 0.13
CA SER A 320 -12.01 20.27 -0.27
C SER A 320 -10.78 20.20 -1.22
N PRO A 321 -10.62 21.15 -2.16
CA PRO A 321 -9.45 21.20 -3.05
C PRO A 321 -8.10 21.27 -2.31
N ALA A 322 -8.05 21.92 -1.15
CA ALA A 322 -6.84 21.99 -0.33
C ALA A 322 -6.43 20.63 0.25
N ARG A 323 -7.40 19.79 0.64
CA ARG A 323 -7.14 18.41 1.06
C ARG A 323 -6.75 17.54 -0.13
N SER A 324 -7.44 17.65 -1.27
CA SER A 324 -7.07 16.95 -2.49
C SER A 324 -5.67 17.32 -3.01
N ALA A 325 -5.24 18.57 -2.82
CA ALA A 325 -3.88 19.00 -3.12
C ALA A 325 -2.82 18.30 -2.27
N LEU A 326 -3.09 18.13 -0.97
CA LEU A 326 -2.21 17.38 -0.06
C LEU A 326 -2.18 15.89 -0.42
N GLY A 327 -3.34 15.29 -0.72
CA GLY A 327 -3.41 13.89 -1.18
C GLY A 327 -2.73 13.66 -2.54
N LEU A 328 -2.81 14.62 -3.47
CA LEU A 328 -2.03 14.53 -4.71
C LEU A 328 -0.52 14.65 -4.44
N LEU A 329 -0.10 15.48 -3.49
CA LEU A 329 1.32 15.62 -3.14
C LEU A 329 1.89 14.32 -2.57
N ASP A 330 1.10 13.63 -1.74
CA ASP A 330 1.42 12.32 -1.20
C ASP A 330 1.61 11.28 -2.32
N ILE A 331 0.59 11.10 -3.17
CA ILE A 331 0.66 10.20 -4.34
C ILE A 331 1.84 10.52 -5.26
N LEU A 332 2.14 11.81 -5.47
CA LEU A 332 3.30 12.24 -6.25
C LEU A 332 4.60 11.76 -5.61
N SER A 333 4.74 11.89 -4.30
CA SER A 333 5.95 11.49 -3.56
C SER A 333 6.18 9.99 -3.65
N GLU A 334 5.14 9.17 -3.47
CA GLU A 334 5.23 7.71 -3.60
C GLU A 334 5.53 7.25 -5.03
N SER A 335 4.98 7.98 -6.01
CA SER A 335 4.99 7.56 -7.41
C SER A 335 6.19 8.08 -8.20
N LEU A 336 6.78 9.22 -7.85
CA LEU A 336 7.82 9.89 -8.63
C LEU A 336 9.14 10.00 -7.86
N PRO A 337 10.29 10.09 -8.54
CA PRO A 337 11.57 10.26 -7.86
C PRO A 337 11.65 11.57 -7.06
N PRO A 338 12.45 11.61 -5.97
CA PRO A 338 12.60 12.81 -5.13
C PRO A 338 13.00 14.07 -5.91
N SER A 339 13.73 13.92 -7.02
CA SER A 339 14.14 15.01 -7.92
C SER A 339 12.96 15.78 -8.55
N GLN A 340 11.78 15.17 -8.65
CA GLN A 340 10.57 15.78 -9.22
C GLN A 340 9.55 16.24 -8.16
N VAL A 341 9.70 15.83 -6.88
CA VAL A 341 8.72 16.14 -5.83
C VAL A 341 9.41 16.75 -4.60
N ALA A 342 10.13 15.95 -3.82
CA ALA A 342 10.77 16.39 -2.59
C ALA A 342 11.77 17.54 -2.80
N VAL A 343 12.63 17.45 -3.82
CA VAL A 343 13.60 18.51 -4.14
C VAL A 343 12.89 19.83 -4.54
N PRO A 344 11.95 19.84 -5.50
CA PRO A 344 11.13 21.01 -5.78
C PRO A 344 10.38 21.59 -4.58
N LEU A 345 9.82 20.73 -3.73
CA LEU A 345 9.12 21.16 -2.51
C LEU A 345 10.07 21.89 -1.56
N LEU A 346 11.22 21.29 -1.23
CA LEU A 346 12.22 21.90 -0.34
C LEU A 346 12.80 23.20 -0.90
N GLN A 347 12.91 23.33 -2.23
CA GLN A 347 13.31 24.59 -2.87
C GLN A 347 12.21 25.67 -2.78
N ALA A 348 10.93 25.28 -2.82
CA ALA A 348 9.80 26.19 -2.81
C ALA A 348 9.32 26.58 -1.40
N ILE A 349 9.58 25.75 -0.39
CA ILE A 349 8.99 25.87 0.96
C ILE A 349 9.52 27.08 1.76
N GLY A 350 10.75 27.52 1.51
CA GLY A 350 11.41 28.59 2.28
C GLY A 350 10.59 29.87 2.42
N PRO A 351 10.12 30.48 1.31
CA PRO A 351 9.20 31.62 1.35
C PRO A 351 7.89 31.38 2.09
N TYR A 352 7.33 30.16 2.03
CA TYR A 352 6.06 29.81 2.67
C TYR A 352 6.19 29.82 4.20
N VAL A 353 7.20 29.14 4.73
CA VAL A 353 7.42 29.03 6.18
C VAL A 353 7.90 30.34 6.83
N GLN A 354 8.28 31.34 6.02
CA GLN A 354 8.66 32.69 6.47
C GLN A 354 7.59 33.75 6.16
N HIS A 355 6.48 33.36 5.53
CA HIS A 355 5.45 34.30 5.09
C HIS A 355 4.72 34.94 6.28
N ALA A 356 4.22 36.18 6.09
CA ALA A 356 3.51 36.91 7.14
C ALA A 356 2.14 36.29 7.46
N ASP A 357 1.46 35.77 6.44
CA ASP A 357 0.18 35.07 6.57
C ASP A 357 0.38 33.66 7.15
N PRO A 358 -0.29 33.31 8.27
CA PRO A 358 -0.27 31.97 8.86
C PRO A 358 -0.64 30.83 7.90
N SER A 359 -1.54 31.07 6.93
CA SER A 359 -2.01 30.04 5.99
C SER A 359 -0.86 29.45 5.17
N PHE A 360 0.05 30.30 4.69
CA PHE A 360 1.26 29.88 3.96
C PHE A 360 2.22 29.07 4.83
N ARG A 361 2.39 29.46 6.10
CA ARG A 361 3.28 28.74 7.03
C ARG A 361 2.73 27.36 7.36
N ARG A 362 1.40 27.23 7.50
CA ARG A 362 0.70 25.94 7.66
C ARG A 362 0.87 25.05 6.43
N ALA A 363 0.59 25.58 5.25
CA ALA A 363 0.74 24.85 3.99
C ALA A 363 2.15 24.28 3.82
N GLY A 364 3.19 25.05 4.16
CA GLY A 364 4.57 24.58 4.09
C GLY A 364 4.83 23.31 4.92
N ILE A 365 4.47 23.33 6.21
CA ILE A 365 4.75 22.18 7.10
C ILE A 365 3.85 20.97 6.81
N LEU A 366 2.59 21.19 6.42
CA LEU A 366 1.69 20.10 6.02
C LEU A 366 2.17 19.45 4.71
N ALA A 367 2.57 20.24 3.72
CA ALA A 367 3.11 19.72 2.46
C ALA A 367 4.40 18.91 2.68
N LEU A 368 5.29 19.36 3.58
CA LEU A 368 6.45 18.58 3.99
C LEU A 368 6.05 17.24 4.63
N GLY A 369 5.03 17.26 5.51
CA GLY A 369 4.50 16.07 6.15
C GLY A 369 3.83 15.07 5.20
N MET A 370 3.28 15.51 4.06
CA MET A 370 2.76 14.60 3.02
C MET A 370 3.87 14.08 2.09
N CYS A 371 5.01 14.75 2.02
CA CYS A 371 6.09 14.36 1.12
C CYS A 371 7.01 13.29 1.74
N VAL A 372 7.07 13.19 3.07
CA VAL A 372 8.03 12.31 3.75
C VAL A 372 7.70 10.83 3.56
N GLU A 373 6.42 10.44 3.55
CA GLU A 373 5.96 9.05 3.36
C GLU A 373 6.49 8.43 2.05
N GLY A 374 6.45 9.18 0.95
CA GLY A 374 6.95 8.71 -0.35
C GLY A 374 8.47 8.80 -0.57
N ALA A 375 9.20 9.51 0.29
CA ALA A 375 10.64 9.71 0.14
C ALA A 375 11.39 9.82 1.50
N PRO A 376 11.21 8.85 2.42
CA PRO A 376 11.76 8.93 3.76
C PRO A 376 13.29 8.98 3.75
N ASP A 377 13.96 8.16 2.95
CA ASP A 377 15.42 8.09 2.93
C ASP A 377 16.04 9.38 2.41
N PHE A 378 15.41 10.01 1.41
CA PHE A 378 15.82 11.32 0.93
C PHE A 378 15.59 12.40 1.99
N ILE A 379 14.42 12.48 2.61
CA ILE A 379 14.11 13.53 3.61
C ILE A 379 14.99 13.39 4.86
N ALA A 380 15.27 12.16 5.31
CA ALA A 380 16.21 11.89 6.40
C ALA A 380 17.56 12.59 6.18
N THR A 381 18.08 12.56 4.94
CA THR A 381 19.36 13.23 4.62
C THR A 381 19.31 14.74 4.70
N GLN A 382 18.13 15.33 4.58
CA GLN A 382 17.88 16.76 4.64
C GLN A 382 17.42 17.20 6.03
N LEU A 383 17.22 16.27 6.97
CA LEU A 383 16.62 16.54 8.28
C LEU A 383 17.37 17.64 9.04
N SER A 384 18.70 17.66 8.98
CA SER A 384 19.53 18.68 9.64
C SER A 384 19.24 20.11 9.17
N GLU A 385 18.80 20.29 7.91
CA GLU A 385 18.41 21.58 7.35
C GLU A 385 16.93 21.92 7.62
N ILE A 386 16.07 20.88 7.65
CA ILE A 386 14.62 20.98 7.83
C ILE A 386 14.25 21.26 9.29
N LEU A 387 14.87 20.55 10.24
CA LEU A 387 14.50 20.54 11.65
C LEU A 387 14.52 21.92 12.33
N PRO A 388 15.49 22.82 12.07
CA PRO A 388 15.43 24.19 12.60
C PRO A 388 14.16 24.94 12.20
N THR A 389 13.63 24.67 11.00
CA THR A 389 12.36 25.24 10.55
C THR A 389 11.18 24.65 11.31
N VAL A 390 11.13 23.32 11.47
CA VAL A 390 10.07 22.62 12.23
C VAL A 390 9.98 23.16 13.66
N LEU A 391 11.11 23.24 14.36
CA LEU A 391 11.18 23.77 15.73
C LEU A 391 10.71 25.23 15.81
N ARG A 392 11.04 26.06 14.83
CA ARG A 392 10.55 27.44 14.78
C ARG A 392 9.02 27.50 14.59
N LEU A 393 8.45 26.59 13.78
CA LEU A 393 7.00 26.54 13.56
C LEU A 393 6.23 26.01 14.78
N LEU A 394 6.83 25.11 15.57
CA LEU A 394 6.29 24.73 16.89
C LEU A 394 6.25 25.91 17.88
N GLU A 395 7.03 26.96 17.65
CA GLU A 395 7.03 28.19 18.45
C GLU A 395 6.32 29.37 17.76
N ASP A 396 5.59 29.12 16.68
CA ASP A 396 4.95 30.18 15.88
C ASP A 396 3.94 30.98 16.71
N PRO A 397 3.81 32.31 16.52
CA PRO A 397 2.80 33.10 17.22
C PRO A 397 1.36 32.66 16.90
N ALA A 398 1.08 32.17 15.71
CA ALA A 398 -0.25 31.71 15.31
C ALA A 398 -0.51 30.28 15.80
N THR A 399 -1.58 30.12 16.59
CA THR A 399 -1.99 28.83 17.14
C THR A 399 -2.28 27.78 16.05
N THR A 400 -2.87 28.20 14.93
CA THR A 400 -3.14 27.33 13.77
C THR A 400 -1.88 26.81 13.10
N VAL A 401 -0.76 27.57 13.12
CA VAL A 401 0.54 27.12 12.62
C VAL A 401 1.17 26.12 13.57
N ARG A 402 1.09 26.36 14.89
CA ARG A 402 1.59 25.40 15.89
C ARG A 402 0.86 24.06 15.80
N SER A 403 -0.47 24.08 15.61
CA SER A 403 -1.25 22.87 15.36
C SER A 403 -0.79 22.10 14.11
N ALA A 404 -0.60 22.80 13.00
CA ALA A 404 -0.08 22.19 11.77
C ALA A 404 1.35 21.65 11.94
N ALA A 405 2.18 22.33 12.73
CA ALA A 405 3.55 21.90 13.02
C ALA A 405 3.58 20.62 13.88
N LEU A 406 2.65 20.45 14.82
CA LEU A 406 2.50 19.21 15.56
C LEU A 406 2.16 18.04 14.64
N ASN A 407 1.20 18.22 13.73
CA ASN A 407 0.86 17.21 12.73
C ASN A 407 2.06 16.89 11.80
N GLY A 408 2.83 17.92 11.41
CA GLY A 408 4.05 17.71 10.63
C GLY A 408 5.12 16.92 11.40
N VAL A 409 5.25 17.14 12.72
CA VAL A 409 6.13 16.33 13.57
C VAL A 409 5.63 14.89 13.68
N THR A 410 4.32 14.67 13.84
CA THR A 410 3.70 13.33 13.83
C THR A 410 4.10 12.58 12.57
N ARG A 411 3.84 13.14 11.37
CA ARG A 411 4.20 12.51 10.09
C ARG A 411 5.71 12.27 9.96
N LEU A 412 6.54 13.28 10.23
CA LEU A 412 7.99 13.12 10.19
C LEU A 412 8.49 12.04 11.15
N ALA A 413 7.87 11.89 12.32
CA ALA A 413 8.26 10.88 13.30
C ALA A 413 7.69 9.48 12.97
N ASP A 414 6.53 9.38 12.32
CA ASP A 414 5.99 8.11 11.82
C ASP A 414 6.94 7.51 10.77
N ASP A 415 7.40 8.33 9.82
CA ASP A 415 8.21 7.87 8.68
C ASP A 415 9.73 7.88 8.94
N LEU A 416 10.21 8.77 9.82
CA LEU A 416 11.64 8.92 10.16
C LEU A 416 11.87 8.68 11.65
N ALA A 417 11.25 7.63 12.20
CA ALA A 417 11.23 7.35 13.64
C ALA A 417 12.61 7.49 14.29
N GLU A 418 13.62 6.76 13.80
CA GLU A 418 14.97 6.77 14.37
C GLU A 418 15.65 8.15 14.26
N ASP A 419 15.57 8.81 13.10
CA ASP A 419 16.21 10.11 12.87
C ASP A 419 15.57 11.24 13.69
N MET A 420 14.24 11.24 13.80
CA MET A 420 13.50 12.18 14.65
C MET A 420 13.74 11.88 16.13
N GLY A 421 13.83 10.60 16.49
CA GLY A 421 14.16 10.15 17.84
C GLY A 421 15.52 10.65 18.32
N LYS A 422 16.54 10.69 17.45
CA LYS A 422 17.86 11.29 17.74
C LYS A 422 17.79 12.78 18.13
N GLU A 423 16.71 13.48 17.78
CA GLU A 423 16.50 14.91 18.08
C GLU A 423 15.51 15.16 19.23
N HIS A 424 15.14 14.10 19.97
CA HIS A 424 14.23 14.11 21.11
C HIS A 424 14.50 15.21 22.15
N ALA A 425 15.77 15.51 22.44
CA ALA A 425 16.17 16.52 23.43
C ALA A 425 15.72 17.95 23.07
N ARG A 426 15.42 18.22 21.79
CA ARG A 426 14.89 19.50 21.30
C ARG A 426 13.39 19.43 21.04
N LEU A 427 12.91 18.29 20.53
CA LEU A 427 11.52 18.10 20.14
C LEU A 427 10.60 17.92 21.36
N ILE A 428 10.91 17.01 22.28
CA ILE A 428 10.04 16.71 23.44
C ILE A 428 9.71 17.99 24.25
N PRO A 429 10.68 18.86 24.61
CA PRO A 429 10.36 20.10 25.32
C PRO A 429 9.43 21.04 24.53
N ALA A 430 9.55 21.08 23.20
CA ALA A 430 8.68 21.89 22.34
C ALA A 430 7.26 21.33 22.25
N LEU A 431 7.11 20.00 22.22
CA LEU A 431 5.81 19.33 22.28
C LEU A 431 5.12 19.57 23.63
N VAL A 432 5.84 19.37 24.74
CA VAL A 432 5.32 19.60 26.11
C VAL A 432 4.89 21.06 26.29
N LYS A 433 5.66 22.02 25.77
CA LYS A 433 5.31 23.44 25.83
C LYS A 433 3.98 23.72 25.12
N ASN A 434 3.77 23.17 23.93
CA ASN A 434 2.51 23.34 23.20
C ASN A 434 1.33 22.69 23.93
N PHE A 435 1.54 21.48 24.46
CA PHE A 435 0.57 20.79 25.30
C PHE A 435 0.14 21.63 26.51
N ASP A 436 1.10 22.09 27.32
CA ASP A 436 0.84 22.84 28.55
C ASP A 436 0.15 24.19 28.25
N MET A 437 0.53 24.87 27.15
CA MET A 437 -0.11 26.10 26.70
C MET A 437 -1.56 25.89 26.27
N ALA A 438 -1.83 24.84 25.49
CA ALA A 438 -3.18 24.55 25.01
C ALA A 438 -4.09 24.07 26.14
N LEU A 439 -3.59 23.23 27.05
CA LEU A 439 -4.34 22.79 28.22
C LEU A 439 -4.75 23.98 29.10
N HIS A 440 -3.85 24.95 29.31
CA HIS A 440 -4.19 26.19 30.00
C HIS A 440 -5.22 27.02 29.23
N GLY A 441 -5.10 27.08 27.90
CA GLY A 441 -6.07 27.70 27.01
C GLY A 441 -7.47 27.11 27.17
N MET A 442 -7.60 25.78 27.15
CA MET A 442 -8.88 25.08 27.35
C MET A 442 -9.53 25.39 28.71
N GLN A 443 -8.73 25.51 29.76
CA GLN A 443 -9.22 25.84 31.11
C GLN A 443 -9.71 27.29 31.24
N THR A 444 -9.30 28.17 30.33
CA THR A 444 -9.59 29.61 30.39
C THR A 444 -10.58 30.08 29.33
N SER A 445 -10.76 29.32 28.25
CA SER A 445 -11.75 29.55 27.20
C SER A 445 -13.12 28.94 27.55
N GLN A 446 -14.17 29.37 26.83
CA GLN A 446 -15.51 28.77 26.93
C GLN A 446 -15.63 27.62 25.94
N SER A 447 -16.30 26.51 26.32
CA SER A 447 -16.39 25.28 25.53
C SER A 447 -16.79 25.49 24.07
N ASP A 448 -17.74 26.39 23.82
CA ASP A 448 -18.37 26.57 22.50
C ASP A 448 -17.64 27.63 21.64
N THR A 449 -16.37 27.90 21.95
CA THR A 449 -15.57 28.90 21.21
C THR A 449 -14.56 28.21 20.32
N LYS A 450 -14.35 28.79 19.12
CA LYS A 450 -13.26 28.42 18.21
C LYS A 450 -11.88 28.36 18.89
N GLU A 451 -11.67 29.19 19.93
CA GLU A 451 -10.45 29.15 20.74
C GLU A 451 -10.35 27.87 21.58
N HIS A 452 -11.45 27.42 22.19
CA HIS A 452 -11.50 26.16 22.92
C HIS A 452 -11.25 24.97 21.99
N GLU A 453 -11.99 24.89 20.88
CA GLU A 453 -11.83 23.84 19.86
C GLU A 453 -10.38 23.75 19.35
N LEU A 454 -9.78 24.90 19.01
CA LEU A 454 -8.40 24.92 18.53
C LEU A 454 -7.39 24.46 19.60
N ASN A 455 -7.62 24.79 20.88
CA ASN A 455 -6.78 24.29 21.96
C ASN A 455 -6.98 22.78 22.18
N THR A 456 -8.21 22.27 22.07
CA THR A 456 -8.52 20.83 22.08
C THR A 456 -7.75 20.09 20.98
N HIS A 457 -7.75 20.63 19.76
CA HIS A 457 -6.97 20.09 18.65
C HIS A 457 -5.46 20.08 18.94
N ILE A 458 -4.90 21.12 19.55
CA ILE A 458 -3.47 21.14 19.90
C ILE A 458 -3.14 20.13 20.99
N VAL A 459 -4.02 19.94 21.99
CA VAL A 459 -3.81 18.91 23.01
C VAL A 459 -3.78 17.53 22.35
N LYS A 460 -4.75 17.21 21.50
CA LYS A 460 -4.78 15.98 20.70
C LYS A 460 -3.50 15.82 19.86
N ALA A 461 -3.17 16.83 19.04
CA ALA A 461 -2.01 16.78 18.15
C ALA A 461 -0.68 16.68 18.91
N SER A 462 -0.59 17.26 20.12
CA SER A 462 0.58 17.12 20.97
C SER A 462 0.73 15.68 21.49
N CYS A 463 -0.37 15.03 21.88
CA CYS A 463 -0.34 13.61 22.24
C CYS A 463 0.07 12.74 21.06
N MET A 464 -0.49 12.98 19.86
CA MET A 464 -0.10 12.24 18.65
C MET A 464 1.38 12.45 18.28
N ALA A 465 1.90 13.67 18.38
CA ALA A 465 3.32 13.93 18.13
C ALA A 465 4.24 13.29 19.18
N MET A 466 3.80 13.19 20.44
CA MET A 466 4.52 12.45 21.48
C MET A 466 4.47 10.94 21.24
N ASP A 467 3.33 10.43 20.79
CA ASP A 467 3.09 9.03 20.43
C ASP A 467 4.06 8.59 19.32
N SER A 468 4.07 9.28 18.18
CA SER A 468 4.98 8.98 17.07
C SER A 468 6.45 9.17 17.44
N LEU A 469 6.79 10.28 18.11
CA LEU A 469 8.20 10.59 18.41
C LEU A 469 8.81 9.58 19.38
N ILE A 470 8.05 9.13 20.40
CA ILE A 470 8.61 8.25 21.43
C ILE A 470 8.96 6.85 20.88
N GLU A 471 8.28 6.39 19.84
CA GLU A 471 8.56 5.10 19.18
C GLU A 471 9.95 5.05 18.52
N GLY A 472 10.48 6.22 18.15
CA GLY A 472 11.83 6.36 17.58
C GLY A 472 12.97 6.44 18.60
N LEU A 473 12.69 6.43 19.91
CA LEU A 473 13.71 6.53 20.95
C LEU A 473 14.14 5.14 21.42
N ASP A 474 15.44 4.97 21.60
CA ASP A 474 15.96 3.81 22.33
C ASP A 474 15.47 3.82 23.80
N PRO A 475 15.36 2.63 24.45
CA PRO A 475 14.82 2.53 25.80
C PRO A 475 15.52 3.40 26.85
N GLU A 476 16.83 3.60 26.72
CA GLU A 476 17.61 4.46 27.61
C GLU A 476 17.21 5.94 27.50
N ASP A 477 16.90 6.41 26.29
CA ASP A 477 16.48 7.78 26.04
C ASP A 477 15.00 7.99 26.39
N ALA A 478 14.12 7.06 26.03
CA ALA A 478 12.71 7.11 26.38
C ALA A 478 12.52 7.17 27.91
N SER A 479 13.30 6.37 28.66
CA SER A 479 13.31 6.33 30.13
C SER A 479 13.50 7.70 30.80
N LYS A 480 14.18 8.65 30.14
CA LYS A 480 14.42 10.01 30.69
C LYS A 480 13.15 10.85 30.77
N TYR A 481 12.14 10.55 29.95
CA TYR A 481 10.95 11.38 29.78
C TYR A 481 9.67 10.76 30.34
N VAL A 482 9.66 9.47 30.69
CA VAL A 482 8.46 8.76 31.21
C VAL A 482 7.81 9.50 32.37
N SER A 483 8.62 10.00 33.32
CA SER A 483 8.11 10.72 34.49
C SER A 483 7.46 12.06 34.19
N GLU A 484 7.72 12.60 33.01
CA GLU A 484 7.16 13.85 32.53
C GLU A 484 5.94 13.62 31.62
N LEU A 485 6.03 12.66 30.71
CA LEU A 485 5.05 12.43 29.66
C LEU A 485 3.88 11.55 30.11
N ALA A 486 4.14 10.43 30.80
CA ALA A 486 3.08 9.49 31.18
C ALA A 486 2.00 10.14 32.07
N PRO A 487 2.33 10.93 33.12
CA PRO A 487 1.31 11.61 33.91
C PRO A 487 0.53 12.68 33.14
N ARG A 488 1.14 13.32 32.14
CA ARG A 488 0.48 14.34 31.31
C ARG A 488 -0.57 13.74 30.40
N CYS A 489 -0.24 12.64 29.73
CA CYS A 489 -1.22 11.96 28.88
C CYS A 489 -2.30 11.26 29.74
N ALA A 490 -1.91 10.60 30.84
CA ALA A 490 -2.86 9.88 31.70
C ALA A 490 -3.96 10.77 32.31
N MET A 491 -3.70 12.07 32.53
CA MET A 491 -4.74 12.98 33.04
C MET A 491 -5.90 13.19 32.06
N LEU A 492 -5.66 12.96 30.76
CA LEU A 492 -6.65 13.14 29.70
C LEU A 492 -7.53 11.91 29.47
N PHE A 493 -7.28 10.78 30.15
CA PHE A 493 -8.12 9.59 30.01
C PHE A 493 -9.58 9.84 30.37
N GLY A 494 -9.85 10.81 31.26
CA GLY A 494 -11.21 11.20 31.65
C GLY A 494 -11.72 12.48 30.98
N HIS A 495 -11.14 12.88 29.84
CA HIS A 495 -11.55 14.09 29.11
C HIS A 495 -12.94 13.89 28.46
N ASP A 496 -13.72 14.96 28.27
CA ASP A 496 -15.09 14.84 27.73
C ASP A 496 -15.12 14.53 26.22
N ASP A 497 -14.04 14.86 25.51
CA ASP A 497 -13.83 14.57 24.07
C ASP A 497 -13.10 13.22 23.89
N HIS A 498 -13.76 12.24 23.26
CA HIS A 498 -13.23 10.90 22.99
C HIS A 498 -11.98 10.92 22.09
N LYS A 499 -11.86 11.85 21.15
CA LYS A 499 -10.68 11.95 20.26
C LYS A 499 -9.43 12.37 21.03
N VAL A 500 -9.60 13.21 22.05
CA VAL A 500 -8.52 13.57 22.99
C VAL A 500 -8.15 12.38 23.87
N GLN A 501 -9.14 11.64 24.39
CA GLN A 501 -8.90 10.43 25.17
C GLN A 501 -8.10 9.42 24.35
N MET A 502 -8.53 9.12 23.12
CA MET A 502 -7.86 8.18 22.21
C MET A 502 -6.39 8.55 21.98
N ALA A 503 -6.12 9.81 21.60
CA ALA A 503 -4.74 10.27 21.38
C ALA A 503 -3.87 10.14 22.64
N ALA A 504 -4.42 10.44 23.81
CA ALA A 504 -3.70 10.32 25.07
C ALA A 504 -3.45 8.86 25.48
N VAL A 505 -4.42 7.97 25.26
CA VAL A 505 -4.31 6.53 25.53
C VAL A 505 -3.23 5.91 24.65
N SER A 506 -3.26 6.20 23.34
CA SER A 506 -2.24 5.75 22.38
C SER A 506 -0.83 6.18 22.81
N ALA A 507 -0.65 7.47 23.10
CA ALA A 507 0.63 8.01 23.56
C ALA A 507 1.16 7.31 24.82
N VAL A 508 0.29 6.96 25.80
CA VAL A 508 0.72 6.21 26.99
C VAL A 508 1.13 4.78 26.62
N GLY A 509 0.43 4.15 25.68
CA GLY A 509 0.81 2.85 25.12
C GLY A 509 2.22 2.87 24.55
N SER A 510 2.54 3.84 23.68
CA SER A 510 3.87 3.95 23.07
C SER A 510 4.95 4.42 24.05
N ILE A 511 4.64 5.30 25.00
CA ILE A 511 5.56 5.64 26.11
C ILE A 511 5.91 4.37 26.90
N ALA A 512 4.92 3.51 27.18
CA ALA A 512 5.18 2.25 27.86
C ALA A 512 6.07 1.33 27.02
N SER A 513 5.72 1.13 25.74
CA SER A 513 6.49 0.28 24.81
C SER A 513 7.95 0.73 24.68
N ALA A 514 8.18 2.03 24.44
CA ALA A 514 9.52 2.56 24.23
C ALA A 514 10.37 2.58 25.51
N SER A 515 9.76 2.76 26.69
CA SER A 515 10.52 2.87 27.96
C SER A 515 10.62 1.57 28.76
N GLU A 516 9.95 0.52 28.31
CA GLU A 516 9.96 -0.83 28.89
C GLU A 516 9.82 -0.81 30.42
N SER A 517 10.81 -1.35 31.13
CA SER A 517 10.83 -1.45 32.60
C SER A 517 10.71 -0.11 33.34
N ALA A 518 11.06 1.01 32.71
CA ALA A 518 10.93 2.34 33.32
C ALA A 518 9.47 2.79 33.47
N PHE A 519 8.53 2.16 32.76
CA PHE A 519 7.09 2.41 32.90
C PHE A 519 6.46 1.79 34.15
N GLN A 520 7.14 0.82 34.79
CA GLN A 520 6.63 0.07 35.95
C GLN A 520 6.00 0.92 37.07
N PRO A 521 6.52 2.11 37.44
CA PRO A 521 5.92 2.95 38.48
C PRO A 521 4.52 3.48 38.16
N TYR A 522 4.17 3.57 36.87
CA TYR A 522 2.89 4.12 36.38
C TYR A 522 1.88 3.03 36.02
N PHE A 523 2.35 1.79 35.82
CA PHE A 523 1.56 0.65 35.35
C PHE A 523 0.23 0.45 36.10
N ASN A 524 0.26 0.36 37.44
CA ASN A 524 -0.95 0.03 38.20
C ASN A 524 -2.04 1.11 38.09
N ASP A 525 -1.65 2.39 38.16
CA ASP A 525 -2.58 3.52 38.07
C ASP A 525 -3.16 3.64 36.66
N THR A 526 -2.34 3.38 35.63
CA THR A 526 -2.77 3.31 34.23
C THR A 526 -3.78 2.18 34.02
N MET A 527 -3.48 0.95 34.48
CA MET A 527 -4.39 -0.20 34.34
C MET A 527 -5.72 0.04 35.05
N GLN A 528 -5.70 0.64 36.26
CA GLN A 528 -6.92 1.00 36.98
C GLN A 528 -7.76 2.03 36.20
N SER A 529 -7.10 3.01 35.57
CA SER A 529 -7.77 4.09 34.85
C SER A 529 -8.37 3.63 33.52
N LEU A 530 -7.67 2.76 32.79
CA LEU A 530 -8.09 2.24 31.49
C LEU A 530 -9.09 1.08 31.60
N GLY A 531 -9.04 0.30 32.70
CA GLY A 531 -9.89 -0.88 32.89
C GLY A 531 -11.40 -0.61 32.88
N ARG A 532 -11.85 0.65 32.97
CA ARG A 532 -13.28 0.99 32.81
C ARG A 532 -13.74 1.00 31.34
N TYR A 533 -12.83 1.20 30.39
CA TYR A 533 -13.14 1.35 28.97
C TYR A 533 -13.14 0.01 28.21
N ILE A 534 -12.66 -1.08 28.81
CA ILE A 534 -12.63 -2.40 28.13
C ILE A 534 -14.01 -3.06 28.04
N SER A 535 -15.06 -2.43 28.57
CA SER A 535 -16.42 -2.99 28.58
C SER A 535 -17.49 -1.99 28.14
N VAL A 536 -17.09 -0.82 27.62
CA VAL A 536 -18.03 0.16 27.04
C VAL A 536 -18.57 -0.35 25.71
N LYS A 537 -19.79 0.07 25.38
CA LYS A 537 -20.56 -0.41 24.21
C LYS A 537 -21.80 0.45 23.91
N GLU A 538 -21.88 1.67 24.44
CA GLU A 538 -23.12 2.46 24.35
C GLU A 538 -23.19 3.30 23.07
N SER A 539 -22.06 3.56 22.40
CA SER A 539 -21.98 4.31 21.13
C SER A 539 -20.76 3.92 20.30
N GLU A 540 -20.73 4.28 19.02
CA GLU A 540 -19.58 4.08 18.12
C GLU A 540 -18.30 4.77 18.64
N ASP A 541 -18.38 6.02 19.09
CA ASP A 541 -17.23 6.74 19.69
C ASP A 541 -16.63 5.98 20.89
N GLU A 542 -17.47 5.33 21.70
CA GLU A 542 -17.01 4.50 22.81
C GLU A 542 -16.36 3.20 22.35
N LEU A 543 -16.87 2.59 21.27
CA LEU A 543 -16.27 1.39 20.67
C LEU A 543 -14.90 1.72 20.03
N GLU A 544 -14.77 2.88 19.39
CA GLU A 544 -13.49 3.39 18.91
C GLU A 544 -12.51 3.63 20.05
N LEU A 545 -12.95 4.26 21.14
CA LEU A 545 -12.11 4.42 22.32
C LEU A 545 -11.67 3.06 22.89
N ARG A 546 -12.60 2.11 23.00
CA ARG A 546 -12.31 0.74 23.45
C ARG A 546 -11.24 0.10 22.58
N SER A 547 -11.31 0.27 21.25
CA SER A 547 -10.32 -0.26 20.31
C SER A 547 -8.90 0.28 20.60
N ILE A 548 -8.77 1.59 20.80
CA ILE A 548 -7.49 2.25 21.13
C ILE A 548 -6.97 1.81 22.51
N VAL A 549 -7.88 1.63 23.47
CA VAL A 549 -7.54 1.10 24.79
C VAL A 549 -6.98 -0.32 24.68
N LEU A 550 -7.61 -1.21 23.89
CA LEU A 550 -7.10 -2.57 23.71
C LEU A 550 -5.72 -2.59 23.06
N ASP A 551 -5.50 -1.79 22.03
CA ASP A 551 -4.19 -1.65 21.37
C ASP A 551 -3.12 -1.18 22.36
N SER A 552 -3.40 -0.10 23.10
CA SER A 552 -2.47 0.46 24.10
C SER A 552 -2.19 -0.51 25.25
N LEU A 553 -3.18 -1.30 25.67
CA LEU A 553 -2.98 -2.35 26.67
C LEU A 553 -2.11 -3.50 26.14
N GLY A 554 -2.16 -3.79 24.84
CA GLY A 554 -1.22 -4.67 24.16
C GLY A 554 0.22 -4.14 24.25
N LYS A 555 0.45 -2.87 23.87
CA LYS A 555 1.75 -2.21 24.00
C LYS A 555 2.29 -2.26 25.44
N ILE A 556 1.44 -1.96 26.43
CA ILE A 556 1.79 -2.04 27.85
C ILE A 556 2.14 -3.48 28.27
N ALA A 557 1.42 -4.50 27.79
CA ALA A 557 1.71 -5.90 28.10
C ALA A 557 3.12 -6.31 27.63
N GLY A 558 3.54 -5.84 26.45
CA GLY A 558 4.90 -6.02 25.95
C GLY A 558 5.95 -5.38 26.86
N ALA A 559 5.71 -4.14 27.31
CA ALA A 559 6.64 -3.37 28.13
C ALA A 559 6.89 -3.93 29.54
N VAL A 560 5.82 -4.35 30.24
CA VAL A 560 5.92 -4.81 31.64
C VAL A 560 6.14 -6.31 31.79
N GLY A 561 5.94 -7.07 30.70
CA GLY A 561 6.14 -8.50 30.64
C GLY A 561 5.01 -9.35 31.26
N PRO A 562 5.09 -10.68 31.09
CA PRO A 562 3.99 -11.61 31.34
C PRO A 562 3.56 -11.70 32.82
N GLU A 563 4.51 -11.52 33.74
CA GLU A 563 4.30 -11.72 35.18
C GLU A 563 3.46 -10.59 35.80
N ALA A 564 3.79 -9.34 35.48
CA ALA A 564 3.08 -8.16 35.98
C ALA A 564 1.70 -8.03 35.33
N PHE A 565 1.57 -8.39 34.05
CA PHE A 565 0.34 -8.24 33.28
C PHE A 565 -0.69 -9.36 33.51
N GLN A 566 -0.28 -10.51 34.05
CA GLN A 566 -1.12 -11.70 34.24
C GLN A 566 -2.53 -11.44 34.82
N PRO A 567 -2.73 -10.57 35.82
CA PRO A 567 -4.05 -10.34 36.41
C PRO A 567 -5.10 -9.78 35.43
N TYR A 568 -4.66 -9.17 34.33
CA TYR A 568 -5.53 -8.46 33.38
C TYR A 568 -5.84 -9.28 32.12
N VAL A 569 -5.09 -10.35 31.85
CA VAL A 569 -5.22 -11.16 30.64
C VAL A 569 -6.61 -11.77 30.48
N GLN A 570 -7.14 -12.42 31.52
CA GLN A 570 -8.43 -13.10 31.43
C GLN A 570 -9.60 -12.13 31.12
N PRO A 571 -9.73 -10.97 31.82
CA PRO A 571 -10.70 -9.94 31.45
C PRO A 571 -10.53 -9.42 30.02
N LEU A 572 -9.29 -9.19 29.57
CA LEU A 572 -9.00 -8.67 28.23
C LEU A 572 -9.34 -9.67 27.13
N MET A 573 -9.01 -10.95 27.30
CA MET A 573 -9.42 -12.00 26.37
C MET A 573 -10.94 -12.08 26.24
N GLN A 574 -11.68 -11.94 27.34
CA GLN A 574 -13.14 -11.90 27.31
C GLN A 574 -13.68 -10.65 26.61
N SER A 575 -13.08 -9.49 26.88
CA SER A 575 -13.44 -8.22 26.25
C SER A 575 -13.21 -8.23 24.74
N SER A 576 -12.05 -8.70 24.29
CA SER A 576 -11.72 -8.83 22.86
C SER A 576 -12.62 -9.83 22.12
N GLU A 577 -12.95 -10.98 22.73
CA GLU A 577 -13.90 -11.93 22.13
C GLU A 577 -15.32 -11.34 22.02
N GLU A 578 -15.75 -10.55 23.01
CA GLU A 578 -17.01 -9.79 22.92
C GLU A 578 -16.94 -8.75 21.80
N GLY A 579 -15.81 -8.04 21.66
CA GLY A 579 -15.58 -7.02 20.64
C GLY A 579 -15.82 -7.52 19.22
N LEU A 580 -15.50 -8.79 18.94
CA LEU A 580 -15.77 -9.41 17.63
C LEU A 580 -17.26 -9.44 17.23
N ARG A 581 -18.17 -9.26 18.19
CA ARG A 581 -19.63 -9.33 17.99
C ARG A 581 -20.33 -7.97 18.06
N LEU A 582 -19.58 -6.87 18.20
CA LEU A 582 -20.13 -5.52 18.39
C LEU A 582 -20.18 -4.70 17.09
N ASP A 583 -20.10 -5.35 15.93
CA ASP A 583 -20.21 -4.75 14.59
C ASP A 583 -19.41 -3.46 14.34
N ASN A 584 -18.27 -3.32 15.03
CA ASN A 584 -17.33 -2.22 14.84
C ASN A 584 -16.01 -2.76 14.29
N GLN A 585 -15.67 -2.37 13.05
CA GLN A 585 -14.53 -2.91 12.31
C GLN A 585 -13.20 -2.74 13.05
N ARG A 586 -12.89 -1.51 13.49
CA ARG A 586 -11.64 -1.19 14.19
C ARG A 586 -11.50 -1.97 15.51
N LEU A 587 -12.61 -2.20 16.22
CA LEU A 587 -12.61 -3.00 17.44
C LEU A 587 -12.32 -4.48 17.16
N LYS A 588 -12.81 -5.03 16.05
CA LYS A 588 -12.45 -6.40 15.64
C LYS A 588 -10.96 -6.51 15.36
N GLU A 589 -10.43 -5.59 14.57
CA GLU A 589 -9.01 -5.53 14.18
C GLU A 589 -8.09 -5.45 15.42
N THR A 590 -8.33 -4.48 16.29
CA THR A 590 -7.57 -4.32 17.54
C THR A 590 -7.73 -5.50 18.50
N SER A 591 -8.87 -6.20 18.47
CA SER A 591 -9.06 -7.44 19.24
C SER A 591 -8.17 -8.57 18.74
N TYR A 592 -8.02 -8.73 17.41
CA TYR A 592 -7.08 -9.69 16.83
C TYR A 592 -5.61 -9.29 17.11
N ILE A 593 -5.26 -8.01 16.95
CA ILE A 593 -3.91 -7.49 17.22
C ILE A 593 -3.50 -7.70 18.68
N LEU A 594 -4.45 -7.51 19.62
CA LEU A 594 -4.23 -7.82 21.03
C LEU A 594 -3.89 -9.30 21.23
N TRP A 595 -4.54 -10.22 20.51
CA TRP A 595 -4.24 -11.65 20.61
C TRP A 595 -2.85 -12.00 20.06
N SER A 596 -2.43 -11.39 18.94
CA SER A 596 -1.05 -11.50 18.45
C SER A 596 -0.07 -11.04 19.55
N THR A 597 -0.30 -9.87 20.13
CA THR A 597 0.57 -9.31 21.17
C THR A 597 0.65 -10.19 22.41
N LEU A 598 -0.48 -10.72 22.89
CA LEU A 598 -0.51 -11.63 24.03
C LEU A 598 0.13 -12.98 23.71
N ALA A 599 -0.04 -13.51 22.49
CA ALA A 599 0.67 -14.71 22.07
C ALA A 599 2.19 -14.50 22.07
N ARG A 600 2.68 -13.33 21.65
CA ARG A 600 4.09 -12.96 21.73
C ARG A 600 4.60 -12.85 23.18
N VAL A 601 3.83 -12.22 24.07
CA VAL A 601 4.22 -12.02 25.49
C VAL A 601 4.23 -13.33 26.27
N TYR A 602 3.29 -14.23 26.00
CA TYR A 602 3.12 -15.47 26.77
C TYR A 602 3.73 -16.72 26.10
N GLU A 603 4.06 -16.64 24.81
CA GLU A 603 4.60 -17.73 23.99
C GLU A 603 3.78 -19.03 24.16
N GLU A 604 4.42 -20.16 24.46
CA GLU A 604 3.73 -21.44 24.69
C GLU A 604 2.74 -21.40 25.88
N ASN A 605 2.87 -20.45 26.81
CA ASN A 605 1.91 -20.28 27.91
C ASN A 605 0.58 -19.67 27.46
N PHE A 606 0.46 -19.23 26.21
CA PHE A 606 -0.80 -18.78 25.60
C PHE A 606 -1.77 -19.95 25.27
N GLU A 607 -1.32 -21.20 25.42
CA GLU A 607 -2.10 -22.44 25.19
C GLU A 607 -3.56 -22.41 25.72
N PRO A 608 -3.87 -21.86 26.92
CA PRO A 608 -5.25 -21.85 27.42
C PRO A 608 -6.26 -21.09 26.54
N PHE A 609 -5.80 -20.11 25.75
CA PHE A 609 -6.65 -19.28 24.89
C PHE A 609 -6.65 -19.73 23.44
N LEU A 610 -5.67 -20.55 23.06
CA LEU A 610 -5.34 -20.87 21.67
C LEU A 610 -6.52 -21.46 20.89
N GLN A 611 -7.29 -22.36 21.51
CA GLN A 611 -8.46 -22.97 20.85
C GLN A 611 -9.53 -21.94 20.46
N GLY A 612 -9.80 -20.96 21.32
CA GLY A 612 -10.81 -19.93 21.07
C GLY A 612 -10.34 -18.94 20.00
N VAL A 613 -9.09 -18.48 20.13
CA VAL A 613 -8.45 -17.56 19.20
C VAL A 613 -8.40 -18.14 17.79
N VAL A 614 -7.86 -19.35 17.63
CA VAL A 614 -7.76 -20.00 16.31
C VAL A 614 -9.14 -20.22 15.70
N LYS A 615 -10.13 -20.58 16.52
CA LYS A 615 -11.50 -20.76 16.03
C LYS A 615 -12.05 -19.44 15.46
N ALA A 616 -11.93 -18.34 16.19
CA ALA A 616 -12.44 -17.04 15.75
C ALA A 616 -11.71 -16.54 14.49
N LEU A 617 -10.39 -16.69 14.43
CA LEU A 617 -9.60 -16.32 13.24
C LEU A 617 -10.04 -17.14 12.02
N ILE A 618 -10.20 -18.47 12.14
CA ILE A 618 -10.71 -19.29 11.04
C ILE A 618 -12.13 -18.86 10.62
N GLU A 619 -13.02 -18.58 11.59
CA GLU A 619 -14.37 -18.10 11.30
C GLU A 619 -14.34 -16.78 10.49
N CYS A 620 -13.40 -15.86 10.79
CA CYS A 620 -13.16 -14.64 10.00
C CYS A 620 -12.70 -14.96 8.56
N LEU A 621 -11.69 -15.82 8.41
CA LEU A 621 -11.16 -16.19 7.09
C LEU A 621 -12.17 -16.91 6.19
N GLU A 622 -13.15 -17.59 6.79
CA GLU A 622 -14.22 -18.30 6.09
C GLU A 622 -15.44 -17.41 5.76
N GLN A 623 -15.46 -16.12 6.16
CA GLN A 623 -16.56 -15.21 5.85
C GLN A 623 -16.70 -15.01 4.32
N GLU A 624 -17.94 -15.00 3.83
CA GLU A 624 -18.24 -14.64 2.43
C GLU A 624 -18.11 -13.11 2.27
N GLU A 625 -17.39 -12.65 1.25
CA GLU A 625 -17.17 -11.21 0.96
C GLU A 625 -18.29 -10.58 0.12
N THR A 626 -19.50 -11.17 0.11
CA THR A 626 -20.61 -10.64 -0.70
C THR A 626 -21.16 -9.35 -0.10
N ASP A 627 -21.18 -8.29 -0.91
CA ASP A 627 -21.84 -7.03 -0.56
C ASP A 627 -23.31 -7.22 -0.14
N ALA A 628 -23.62 -6.75 1.08
CA ALA A 628 -24.93 -6.52 1.68
C ALA A 628 -25.73 -7.75 2.18
N GLU A 629 -25.60 -8.06 3.47
CA GLU A 629 -26.63 -8.79 4.23
C GLU A 629 -27.78 -7.84 4.60
N VAL A 630 -28.99 -8.07 4.08
CA VAL A 630 -30.20 -7.32 4.49
C VAL A 630 -30.98 -8.09 5.55
N ASN A 631 -31.11 -7.54 6.76
CA ASN A 631 -31.92 -8.12 7.82
C ASN A 631 -33.43 -7.90 7.56
N LEU A 632 -34.20 -8.99 7.43
CA LEU A 632 -35.66 -8.94 7.29
C LEU A 632 -36.39 -9.22 8.60
N GLY A 633 -37.47 -8.47 8.86
CA GLY A 633 -38.35 -8.67 10.01
C GLY A 633 -39.06 -10.05 10.03
N ALA A 634 -39.48 -10.47 11.22
CA ALA A 634 -39.95 -11.82 11.57
C ALA A 634 -41.12 -12.41 10.74
N GLU A 635 -41.79 -11.63 9.90
CA GLU A 635 -42.89 -12.08 9.04
C GLU A 635 -42.44 -12.64 7.68
N ALA A 636 -41.13 -12.61 7.37
CA ALA A 636 -40.54 -13.11 6.13
C ALA A 636 -39.73 -14.42 6.29
N SER A 637 -40.07 -15.25 7.29
CA SER A 637 -39.35 -16.50 7.62
C SER A 637 -39.24 -17.50 6.47
N ASP A 638 -40.13 -17.38 5.48
CA ASP A 638 -40.23 -18.33 4.36
C ASP A 638 -39.17 -18.09 3.26
N LEU A 639 -38.43 -16.98 3.35
CA LEU A 639 -37.37 -16.61 2.40
C LEU A 639 -35.96 -16.89 2.94
N ILE A 640 -35.83 -17.25 4.22
CA ILE A 640 -34.54 -17.55 4.87
C ILE A 640 -33.81 -18.67 4.10
N GLY A 641 -32.58 -18.38 3.67
CA GLY A 641 -31.74 -19.28 2.88
C GLY A 641 -32.04 -19.32 1.37
N GLN A 642 -32.88 -18.42 0.84
CA GLN A 642 -33.07 -18.24 -0.61
C GLN A 642 -32.29 -17.02 -1.12
N GLU A 643 -31.75 -17.15 -2.33
CA GLU A 643 -31.20 -16.01 -3.09
C GLU A 643 -32.35 -15.16 -3.65
N VAL A 644 -32.36 -13.88 -3.33
CA VAL A 644 -33.33 -12.91 -3.83
C VAL A 644 -32.56 -11.77 -4.49
N THR A 645 -32.90 -11.48 -5.75
CA THR A 645 -32.30 -10.34 -6.46
C THR A 645 -33.01 -9.05 -6.08
N ILE A 646 -32.29 -8.11 -5.47
CA ILE A 646 -32.79 -6.75 -5.15
C ILE A 646 -31.79 -5.77 -5.77
N ALA A 647 -32.28 -4.81 -6.55
CA ALA A 647 -31.42 -3.84 -7.27
C ALA A 647 -30.26 -4.49 -8.06
N GLY A 648 -30.53 -5.62 -8.74
CA GLY A 648 -29.50 -6.33 -9.52
C GLY A 648 -28.58 -7.25 -8.71
N LYS A 649 -28.40 -7.00 -7.41
CA LYS A 649 -27.56 -7.84 -6.52
C LYS A 649 -28.31 -9.09 -6.02
N LYS A 650 -27.65 -10.25 -6.02
CA LYS A 650 -28.16 -11.50 -5.44
C LYS A 650 -27.90 -11.52 -3.93
N ILE A 651 -28.95 -11.36 -3.14
CA ILE A 651 -28.85 -11.31 -1.67
C ILE A 651 -29.38 -12.62 -1.09
N LYS A 652 -28.62 -13.22 -0.18
CA LYS A 652 -29.01 -14.44 0.55
C LYS A 652 -29.68 -14.04 1.85
N VAL A 653 -30.92 -14.45 2.05
CA VAL A 653 -31.71 -13.98 3.20
C VAL A 653 -31.28 -14.68 4.50
N ALA A 654 -30.72 -13.93 5.45
CA ALA A 654 -30.40 -14.38 6.81
C ALA A 654 -31.58 -14.23 7.79
N GLY A 655 -31.55 -14.97 8.90
CA GLY A 655 -32.61 -14.99 9.91
C GLY A 655 -32.45 -13.92 10.98
N ALA A 656 -33.54 -13.24 11.34
CA ALA A 656 -33.59 -12.13 12.28
C ALA A 656 -32.98 -12.47 13.67
N ASN A 657 -31.77 -12.00 13.93
CA ASN A 657 -31.22 -11.86 15.28
C ASN A 657 -30.23 -10.68 15.47
N GLY A 658 -30.02 -9.83 14.47
CA GLY A 658 -29.36 -8.52 14.62
C GLY A 658 -30.40 -7.41 14.53
N LYS A 659 -30.59 -6.65 15.61
CA LYS A 659 -31.33 -5.38 15.59
C LYS A 659 -30.27 -4.27 15.51
N ASN A 660 -30.18 -3.58 14.38
CA ASN A 660 -29.60 -2.24 14.33
C ASN A 660 -30.71 -1.28 14.77
N GLU A 661 -30.53 -0.65 15.91
CA GLU A 661 -31.34 0.49 16.36
C GLU A 661 -30.42 1.70 16.19
N ASP A 662 -30.44 2.33 15.00
CA ASP A 662 -30.13 3.75 14.73
C ASP A 662 -30.02 4.04 13.21
N ASP A 663 -31.05 3.66 12.45
CA ASP A 663 -31.20 4.02 11.03
C ASP A 663 -32.56 4.74 10.84
N ASP A 664 -32.70 5.92 11.43
CA ASP A 664 -33.86 6.80 11.19
C ASP A 664 -33.66 7.70 9.94
N ASP A 665 -32.50 7.64 9.27
CA ASP A 665 -32.23 8.34 7.99
C ASP A 665 -32.29 7.40 6.76
N ASP A 666 -32.44 6.09 6.98
CA ASP A 666 -32.28 5.07 5.92
C ASP A 666 -33.61 4.75 5.18
N ASP A 667 -34.74 5.12 5.77
CA ASP A 667 -36.06 5.01 5.11
C ASP A 667 -36.18 5.96 3.90
N ASP A 668 -35.55 7.14 3.95
CA ASP A 668 -35.47 8.08 2.82
C ASP A 668 -34.37 7.67 1.83
N ALA A 669 -33.29 7.00 2.27
CA ALA A 669 -32.22 6.49 1.41
C ALA A 669 -32.66 5.28 0.56
N ILE A 670 -33.46 4.36 1.10
CA ILE A 670 -34.01 3.22 0.34
C ILE A 670 -35.05 3.71 -0.67
N VAL A 671 -35.87 4.71 -0.32
CA VAL A 671 -36.85 5.30 -1.23
C VAL A 671 -36.16 6.17 -2.29
N ARG A 672 -35.09 6.90 -1.94
CA ARG A 672 -34.21 7.56 -2.91
C ARG A 672 -33.52 6.56 -3.82
N ALA A 673 -32.88 5.51 -3.32
CA ALA A 673 -32.27 4.46 -4.14
C ALA A 673 -33.28 3.77 -5.08
N LEU A 674 -34.54 3.62 -4.66
CA LEU A 674 -35.62 3.09 -5.50
C LEU A 674 -36.17 4.10 -6.53
N MET A 675 -35.99 5.41 -6.31
CA MET A 675 -36.48 6.49 -7.20
C MET A 675 -35.37 7.11 -8.08
N GLU A 676 -34.13 7.12 -7.61
CA GLU A 676 -32.89 7.63 -8.21
C GLU A 676 -32.03 6.50 -8.81
N GLY A 677 -32.39 5.22 -8.62
CA GLY A 677 -31.75 4.03 -9.22
C GLY A 677 -31.87 3.90 -10.75
N ALA A 678 -31.83 5.02 -11.47
CA ALA A 678 -31.72 5.11 -12.91
C ALA A 678 -30.39 5.72 -13.39
N GLU A 679 -29.52 6.19 -12.48
CA GLU A 679 -28.26 6.88 -12.84
C GLU A 679 -26.99 6.36 -12.16
N GLU A 680 -27.04 5.30 -11.34
CA GLU A 680 -25.82 4.64 -10.84
C GLU A 680 -25.60 3.30 -11.58
N ASP A 681 -24.65 3.36 -12.50
CA ASP A 681 -23.70 2.35 -12.96
C ASP A 681 -24.07 0.86 -12.77
N GLU A 682 -24.51 0.25 -13.89
CA GLU A 682 -24.49 -1.20 -14.15
C GLU A 682 -23.39 -1.49 -15.20
N ASP A 683 -22.20 -0.91 -15.05
CA ASP A 683 -21.03 -1.31 -15.82
C ASP A 683 -20.30 -2.42 -15.03
N ASP A 684 -19.76 -3.41 -15.73
CA ASP A 684 -18.92 -4.52 -15.25
C ASP A 684 -17.60 -4.06 -14.54
N TRP A 685 -17.59 -2.86 -13.96
CA TRP A 685 -16.51 -2.22 -13.20
C TRP A 685 -16.70 -2.30 -11.68
N ASP A 686 -17.87 -2.68 -11.17
CA ASP A 686 -18.04 -3.08 -9.76
C ASP A 686 -17.36 -4.45 -9.46
N ASP A 687 -16.92 -5.18 -10.51
CA ASP A 687 -16.05 -6.36 -10.40
C ASP A 687 -14.55 -5.99 -10.30
N LEU A 688 -14.17 -4.70 -10.35
CA LEU A 688 -12.89 -4.24 -9.83
C LEU A 688 -13.00 -4.18 -8.32
N GLY A 689 -12.73 -5.33 -7.69
CA GLY A 689 -12.88 -5.60 -6.26
C GLY A 689 -12.67 -4.39 -5.36
N ALA A 690 -13.76 -3.70 -5.02
CA ALA A 690 -13.76 -2.78 -3.91
C ALA A 690 -13.26 -3.56 -2.69
N VAL A 691 -12.22 -3.06 -2.03
CA VAL A 691 -11.68 -3.70 -0.84
C VAL A 691 -12.77 -3.66 0.23
N THR A 692 -13.45 -4.78 0.43
CA THR A 692 -14.53 -4.87 1.41
C THR A 692 -13.96 -4.77 2.82
N ALA A 693 -14.75 -4.27 3.77
CA ALA A 693 -14.35 -4.27 5.19
C ALA A 693 -14.00 -5.69 5.68
N VAL A 694 -14.67 -6.71 5.13
CA VAL A 694 -14.36 -8.13 5.39
C VAL A 694 -12.98 -8.50 4.84
N ALA A 695 -12.60 -8.04 3.64
CA ALA A 695 -11.27 -8.28 3.09
C ALA A 695 -10.16 -7.63 3.96
N MET A 696 -10.37 -6.42 4.47
CA MET A 696 -9.47 -5.78 5.44
C MET A 696 -9.39 -6.58 6.75
N GLU A 697 -10.54 -7.06 7.26
CA GLU A 697 -10.59 -7.90 8.46
C GLU A 697 -9.77 -9.20 8.24
N LYS A 698 -9.89 -9.82 7.06
CA LYS A 698 -9.15 -11.02 6.69
C LYS A 698 -7.65 -10.79 6.62
N GLU A 699 -7.19 -9.67 6.05
CA GLU A 699 -5.75 -9.34 6.01
C GLU A 699 -5.14 -9.41 7.42
N ILE A 700 -5.80 -8.77 8.39
CA ILE A 700 -5.37 -8.71 9.78
C ILE A 700 -5.49 -10.07 10.45
N ALA A 701 -6.60 -10.79 10.24
CA ALA A 701 -6.79 -12.11 10.82
C ALA A 701 -5.73 -13.12 10.34
N VAL A 702 -5.36 -13.11 9.06
CA VAL A 702 -4.30 -13.98 8.53
C VAL A 702 -2.94 -13.62 9.13
N GLU A 703 -2.65 -12.33 9.31
CA GLU A 703 -1.42 -11.87 9.95
C GLU A 703 -1.32 -12.37 11.40
N VAL A 704 -2.42 -12.23 12.15
CA VAL A 704 -2.51 -12.69 13.55
C VAL A 704 -2.40 -14.22 13.67
N VAL A 705 -2.91 -14.98 12.69
CA VAL A 705 -2.64 -16.43 12.61
C VAL A 705 -1.12 -16.70 12.54
N GLY A 706 -0.40 -15.92 11.73
CA GLY A 706 1.05 -15.98 11.59
C GLY A 706 1.82 -15.67 12.87
N ASP A 707 1.38 -14.70 13.66
CA ASP A 707 2.00 -14.40 14.95
C ASP A 707 1.69 -15.44 16.02
N VAL A 708 0.42 -15.83 16.13
CA VAL A 708 -0.02 -16.84 17.11
C VAL A 708 0.70 -18.16 16.85
N LEU A 709 0.83 -18.62 15.60
CA LEU A 709 1.57 -19.85 15.30
C LEU A 709 3.07 -19.72 15.60
N THR A 710 3.67 -18.56 15.32
CA THR A 710 5.11 -18.32 15.50
C THR A 710 5.50 -18.37 16.98
N HIS A 711 4.69 -17.78 17.85
CA HIS A 711 4.99 -17.67 19.27
C HIS A 711 4.50 -18.86 20.11
N SER A 712 3.40 -19.50 19.75
CA SER A 712 2.91 -20.69 20.47
C SER A 712 3.58 -21.99 20.04
N LYS A 713 4.36 -21.99 18.94
CA LYS A 713 5.28 -23.07 18.53
C LYS A 713 4.61 -24.45 18.54
N ALA A 714 5.12 -25.39 19.34
CA ALA A 714 4.65 -26.77 19.40
C ALA A 714 3.17 -26.86 19.79
N LYS A 715 2.65 -25.89 20.55
CA LYS A 715 1.26 -25.82 20.98
C LYS A 715 0.28 -25.54 19.83
N TYR A 716 0.74 -24.93 18.74
CA TYR A 716 -0.08 -24.64 17.55
C TYR A 716 -0.33 -25.86 16.66
N MET A 717 0.51 -26.89 16.73
CA MET A 717 0.48 -28.03 15.81
C MET A 717 -0.89 -28.72 15.62
N PRO A 718 -1.77 -28.84 16.64
CA PRO A 718 -3.11 -29.39 16.46
C PRO A 718 -3.98 -28.63 15.45
N TYR A 719 -3.70 -27.34 15.22
CA TYR A 719 -4.47 -26.43 14.37
C TYR A 719 -3.87 -26.24 12.98
N MET A 720 -2.59 -26.62 12.80
CA MET A 720 -1.82 -26.37 11.58
C MET A 720 -2.54 -26.85 10.33
N LYS A 721 -3.05 -28.09 10.32
CA LYS A 721 -3.74 -28.64 9.14
C LYS A 721 -4.91 -27.76 8.68
N LYS A 722 -5.78 -27.35 9.59
CA LYS A 722 -6.94 -26.51 9.26
C LYS A 722 -6.51 -25.11 8.84
N THR A 723 -5.45 -24.58 9.44
CA THR A 723 -4.83 -23.31 9.02
C THR A 723 -4.40 -23.38 7.55
N LEU A 724 -3.65 -24.43 7.17
CA LEU A 724 -3.21 -24.62 5.78
C LEU A 724 -4.40 -24.76 4.80
N GLU A 725 -5.48 -25.43 5.21
CA GLU A 725 -6.69 -25.60 4.39
C GLU A 725 -7.41 -24.27 4.10
N VAL A 726 -7.32 -23.29 5.00
CA VAL A 726 -8.03 -22.01 4.90
C VAL A 726 -7.16 -20.88 4.35
N VAL A 727 -5.87 -20.85 4.69
CA VAL A 727 -4.95 -19.78 4.27
C VAL A 727 -4.44 -19.98 2.84
N LEU A 728 -4.19 -21.22 2.40
CA LEU A 728 -3.62 -21.47 1.07
C LEU A 728 -4.48 -20.95 -0.10
N PRO A 729 -5.84 -21.09 -0.08
CA PRO A 729 -6.69 -20.50 -1.11
C PRO A 729 -6.64 -18.97 -1.19
N LEU A 730 -6.22 -18.28 -0.11
CA LEU A 730 -6.14 -16.82 -0.06
C LEU A 730 -4.99 -16.25 -0.89
N PHE A 731 -4.14 -17.11 -1.48
CA PHE A 731 -3.09 -16.67 -2.40
C PHE A 731 -3.67 -16.16 -3.72
N ASP A 732 -4.89 -16.60 -4.08
CA ASP A 732 -5.60 -16.19 -5.29
C ASP A 732 -6.71 -15.15 -4.98
N HIS A 733 -6.64 -14.51 -3.80
CA HIS A 733 -7.63 -13.52 -3.37
C HIS A 733 -7.57 -12.24 -4.22
N SER A 734 -8.70 -11.56 -4.45
CA SER A 734 -8.75 -10.33 -5.25
C SER A 734 -8.00 -9.17 -4.61
N PHE A 735 -8.18 -8.96 -3.30
CA PHE A 735 -7.45 -7.96 -2.51
C PHE A 735 -6.00 -8.39 -2.20
N GLU A 736 -5.05 -7.55 -2.57
CA GLU A 736 -3.60 -7.75 -2.42
C GLU A 736 -3.15 -7.86 -0.95
N GLY A 737 -3.77 -7.10 -0.03
CA GLY A 737 -3.45 -7.17 1.40
C GLY A 737 -3.62 -8.57 1.97
N VAL A 738 -4.70 -9.27 1.58
CA VAL A 738 -4.94 -10.67 1.98
C VAL A 738 -3.92 -11.61 1.36
N ARG A 739 -3.56 -11.45 0.08
CA ARG A 739 -2.52 -12.28 -0.58
C ARG A 739 -1.18 -12.13 0.15
N LYS A 740 -0.76 -10.89 0.42
CA LYS A 740 0.46 -10.51 1.15
C LYS A 740 0.53 -11.17 2.53
N SER A 741 -0.49 -11.03 3.37
CA SER A 741 -0.51 -11.64 4.70
C SER A 741 -0.55 -13.17 4.64
N ALA A 742 -1.29 -13.75 3.68
CA ALA A 742 -1.37 -15.20 3.51
C ALA A 742 -0.04 -15.84 3.15
N ILE A 743 0.69 -15.26 2.19
CA ILE A 743 1.99 -15.79 1.81
C ILE A 743 3.00 -15.67 2.96
N GLY A 744 3.04 -14.53 3.66
CA GLY A 744 3.91 -14.32 4.82
C GLY A 744 3.63 -15.30 5.96
N THR A 745 2.37 -15.49 6.32
CA THR A 745 1.94 -16.47 7.33
C THR A 745 2.34 -17.90 6.99
N MET A 746 2.27 -18.30 5.72
CA MET A 746 2.66 -19.65 5.30
C MET A 746 4.18 -19.87 5.34
N TRP A 747 4.99 -18.85 5.02
CA TRP A 747 6.44 -18.90 5.20
C TRP A 747 6.83 -18.95 6.69
N ARG A 748 6.17 -18.17 7.55
CA ARG A 748 6.32 -18.29 9.02
C ARG A 748 5.97 -19.69 9.52
N ALA A 749 4.90 -20.31 9.00
CA ALA A 749 4.53 -21.68 9.35
C ALA A 749 5.62 -22.69 8.95
N TYR A 750 6.21 -22.55 7.77
CA TYR A 750 7.33 -23.39 7.34
C TYR A 750 8.57 -23.22 8.25
N ALA A 751 8.96 -21.97 8.54
CA ALA A 751 10.07 -21.66 9.43
C ALA A 751 9.85 -22.21 10.85
N CYS A 752 8.63 -22.06 11.39
CA CYS A 752 8.26 -22.62 12.70
C CYS A 752 8.38 -24.15 12.71
N MET A 753 7.86 -24.83 11.69
CA MET A 753 7.98 -26.30 11.60
C MET A 753 9.43 -26.76 11.42
N TRP A 754 10.26 -25.99 10.72
CA TRP A 754 11.68 -26.25 10.60
C TRP A 754 12.37 -26.14 11.97
N GLY A 755 12.15 -25.05 12.70
CA GLY A 755 12.71 -24.84 14.04
C GLY A 755 12.31 -25.95 15.02
N LEU A 756 11.03 -26.33 15.04
CA LEU A 756 10.55 -27.47 15.84
C LEU A 756 11.24 -28.78 15.47
N ALA A 757 11.47 -29.03 14.18
CA ALA A 757 12.20 -30.22 13.76
C ALA A 757 13.67 -30.20 14.24
N GLU A 758 14.33 -29.04 14.24
CA GLU A 758 15.69 -28.89 14.82
C GLU A 758 15.69 -29.16 16.32
N ASP A 759 14.71 -28.63 17.06
CA ASP A 759 14.54 -28.87 18.50
C ASP A 759 14.30 -30.35 18.80
N GLU A 760 13.61 -31.07 17.91
CA GLU A 760 13.38 -32.52 17.97
C GLU A 760 14.57 -33.37 17.48
N GLY A 761 15.70 -32.74 17.13
CA GLY A 761 16.96 -33.40 16.81
C GLY A 761 17.30 -33.52 15.32
N MET A 762 16.58 -32.81 14.44
CA MET A 762 17.03 -32.59 13.05
C MET A 762 18.33 -31.80 13.06
N GLN A 763 19.29 -32.20 12.24
CA GLN A 763 20.55 -31.45 12.10
C GLN A 763 20.29 -30.10 11.44
N LYS A 764 21.10 -29.09 11.78
CA LYS A 764 21.11 -27.82 11.03
C LYS A 764 21.41 -28.06 9.56
N TRP A 765 20.74 -27.32 8.69
CA TRP A 765 20.95 -27.40 7.25
C TRP A 765 22.42 -27.11 6.87
N GLN A 766 22.81 -27.57 5.68
CA GLN A 766 24.13 -27.27 5.12
C GLN A 766 23.99 -26.81 3.67
N PRO A 767 24.87 -25.88 3.19
CA PRO A 767 24.76 -25.35 1.85
C PRO A 767 24.92 -26.40 0.74
N GLY A 768 24.16 -26.20 -0.34
CA GLY A 768 24.27 -26.89 -1.63
C GLY A 768 23.17 -27.90 -1.93
N LEU A 769 23.03 -28.23 -3.21
CA LEU A 769 22.17 -29.29 -3.73
C LEU A 769 23.02 -30.43 -4.36
N PRO A 770 22.61 -31.71 -4.25
CA PRO A 770 21.45 -32.23 -3.52
C PRO A 770 21.58 -32.01 -2.00
N LEU A 771 20.44 -32.02 -1.30
CA LEU A 771 20.38 -31.74 0.13
C LEU A 771 21.28 -32.69 0.94
N LYS A 772 22.16 -32.10 1.76
CA LYS A 772 23.01 -32.84 2.70
C LYS A 772 22.28 -33.25 3.97
N VAL A 773 21.32 -32.41 4.39
CA VAL A 773 20.40 -32.68 5.49
C VAL A 773 19.01 -32.71 4.91
N LYS A 774 18.29 -33.81 5.13
CA LYS A 774 16.92 -33.95 4.65
C LYS A 774 15.95 -33.42 5.71
N PRO A 775 14.99 -32.57 5.34
CA PRO A 775 13.91 -32.20 6.24
C PRO A 775 13.07 -33.43 6.62
N THR A 776 12.28 -33.30 7.68
CA THR A 776 11.24 -34.28 8.01
C THR A 776 10.20 -34.34 6.89
N ALA A 777 9.45 -35.45 6.77
CA ALA A 777 8.50 -35.64 5.68
C ALA A 777 7.36 -34.59 5.66
N ASP A 778 6.99 -34.06 6.83
CA ASP A 778 5.95 -33.03 6.92
C ASP A 778 6.49 -31.65 6.55
N VAL A 779 7.74 -31.32 6.94
CA VAL A 779 8.43 -30.10 6.51
C VAL A 779 8.68 -30.14 5.00
N GLU A 780 9.13 -31.28 4.45
CA GLU A 780 9.32 -31.47 3.00
C GLU A 780 8.00 -31.23 2.24
N ARG A 781 6.90 -31.85 2.69
CA ARG A 781 5.58 -31.69 2.05
C ARG A 781 5.08 -30.24 2.10
N LEU A 782 5.22 -29.56 3.25
CA LEU A 782 4.82 -28.16 3.38
C LEU A 782 5.68 -27.27 2.47
N GLY A 783 7.00 -27.48 2.45
CA GLY A 783 7.91 -26.73 1.59
C GLY A 783 7.61 -26.88 0.11
N ASP A 784 7.33 -28.10 -0.36
CA ASP A 784 6.95 -28.36 -1.76
C ASP A 784 5.65 -27.63 -2.15
N MET A 785 4.64 -27.69 -1.28
CA MET A 785 3.35 -27.03 -1.49
C MET A 785 3.49 -25.52 -1.49
N LEU A 786 4.18 -24.97 -0.48
CA LEU A 786 4.39 -23.54 -0.30
C LEU A 786 5.19 -22.96 -1.46
N MET A 787 6.33 -23.57 -1.81
CA MET A 787 7.17 -23.04 -2.89
C MET A 787 6.45 -23.07 -4.24
N LYS A 788 5.65 -24.11 -4.50
CA LYS A 788 4.84 -24.18 -5.72
C LYS A 788 3.81 -23.04 -5.78
N ALA A 789 3.09 -22.79 -4.68
CA ALA A 789 2.10 -21.72 -4.62
C ALA A 789 2.77 -20.33 -4.68
N THR A 790 3.89 -20.15 -3.98
CA THR A 790 4.71 -18.93 -4.01
C THR A 790 5.13 -18.59 -5.43
N LEU A 791 5.66 -19.57 -6.18
CA LEU A 791 6.14 -19.33 -7.54
C LEU A 791 5.00 -18.98 -8.52
N ALA A 792 3.81 -19.56 -8.34
CA ALA A 792 2.66 -19.23 -9.16
C ALA A 792 2.19 -17.79 -8.94
N LEU A 793 2.07 -17.38 -7.67
CA LEU A 793 1.72 -16.01 -7.30
C LEU A 793 2.81 -15.02 -7.74
N TRP A 794 4.06 -15.31 -7.40
CA TRP A 794 5.18 -14.40 -7.62
C TRP A 794 5.43 -14.11 -9.10
N GLU A 795 5.14 -15.04 -10.01
CA GLU A 795 5.35 -14.84 -11.46
C GLU A 795 4.37 -13.81 -12.07
N GLU A 796 3.14 -13.73 -11.55
CA GLU A 796 2.04 -12.93 -12.12
C GLU A 796 1.66 -11.72 -11.25
N GLU A 797 2.19 -11.61 -10.03
CA GLU A 797 1.81 -10.56 -9.07
C GLU A 797 2.18 -9.15 -9.57
N VAL A 798 1.16 -8.28 -9.55
CA VAL A 798 1.23 -6.89 -9.98
C VAL A 798 1.41 -5.94 -8.79
N ASP A 799 1.00 -6.34 -7.59
CA ASP A 799 1.20 -5.54 -6.39
C ASP A 799 2.66 -5.59 -5.89
N ARG A 800 3.25 -4.41 -5.71
CA ARG A 800 4.66 -4.27 -5.32
C ARG A 800 4.90 -4.65 -3.87
N ALA A 801 3.97 -4.34 -2.97
CA ALA A 801 4.09 -4.67 -1.55
C ALA A 801 4.12 -6.19 -1.36
N THR A 802 3.25 -6.90 -2.08
CA THR A 802 3.17 -8.37 -2.07
C THR A 802 4.45 -9.00 -2.62
N VAL A 803 4.99 -8.51 -3.76
CA VAL A 803 6.28 -9.00 -4.29
C VAL A 803 7.44 -8.75 -3.33
N THR A 804 7.47 -7.59 -2.69
CA THR A 804 8.48 -7.24 -1.68
C THR A 804 8.39 -8.19 -0.48
N GLU A 805 7.19 -8.50 -0.02
CA GLU A 805 6.96 -9.42 1.10
C GLU A 805 7.32 -10.87 0.74
N ILE A 806 7.05 -11.32 -0.49
CA ILE A 806 7.53 -12.61 -1.00
C ILE A 806 9.06 -12.68 -0.95
N ASN A 807 9.74 -11.63 -1.45
CA ASN A 807 11.20 -11.56 -1.45
C ASN A 807 11.77 -11.68 -0.03
N ARG A 808 11.26 -10.87 0.91
CA ARG A 808 11.70 -10.86 2.32
C ARG A 808 11.51 -12.22 2.98
N ASN A 809 10.32 -12.80 2.86
CA ASN A 809 10.00 -14.10 3.49
C ASN A 809 10.85 -15.25 2.92
N LEU A 810 11.03 -15.28 1.60
CA LEU A 810 11.88 -16.28 0.96
C LEU A 810 13.35 -16.09 1.37
N ALA A 811 13.88 -14.86 1.36
CA ALA A 811 15.26 -14.57 1.75
C ALA A 811 15.53 -14.94 3.22
N ALA A 812 14.66 -14.52 4.14
CA ALA A 812 14.76 -14.83 5.56
C ALA A 812 14.71 -16.34 5.80
N THR A 813 13.76 -17.03 5.16
CA THR A 813 13.57 -18.47 5.32
C THR A 813 14.73 -19.27 4.69
N LEU A 814 15.30 -18.83 3.57
CA LEU A 814 16.49 -19.49 3.00
C LEU A 814 17.72 -19.36 3.91
N LYS A 815 17.88 -18.21 4.59
CA LYS A 815 18.95 -18.01 5.58
C LYS A 815 18.73 -18.89 6.83
N LEU A 816 17.48 -19.08 7.25
CA LEU A 816 17.13 -19.86 8.44
C LEU A 816 17.10 -21.38 8.19
N CYS A 817 16.45 -21.82 7.10
CA CYS A 817 16.09 -23.21 6.81
C CYS A 817 16.93 -23.84 5.67
N GLY A 818 17.71 -23.05 4.94
CA GLY A 818 18.59 -23.54 3.89
C GLY A 818 17.89 -23.92 2.57
N PRO A 819 18.56 -24.72 1.70
CA PRO A 819 18.15 -24.91 0.30
C PRO A 819 16.99 -25.90 0.10
N ALA A 820 16.31 -26.36 1.16
CA ALA A 820 15.32 -27.43 1.08
C ALA A 820 14.17 -27.11 0.11
N VAL A 821 13.61 -25.90 0.20
CA VAL A 821 12.53 -25.42 -0.69
C VAL A 821 12.97 -25.20 -2.13
N LEU A 822 14.28 -25.14 -2.39
CA LEU A 822 14.85 -24.98 -3.74
C LEU A 822 15.17 -26.34 -4.40
N ALA A 823 15.04 -27.44 -3.65
CA ALA A 823 15.34 -28.77 -4.15
C ALA A 823 14.36 -29.16 -5.27
N PRO A 824 14.82 -29.86 -6.32
CA PRO A 824 13.94 -30.26 -7.40
C PRO A 824 12.90 -31.27 -6.92
N SER A 825 11.62 -30.95 -7.13
CA SER A 825 10.54 -31.93 -7.06
C SER A 825 10.75 -33.00 -8.14
N SER A 826 10.34 -34.24 -7.88
CA SER A 826 10.82 -35.46 -8.57
C SER A 826 10.39 -35.63 -10.05
N THR A 827 10.02 -34.56 -10.76
CA THR A 827 9.37 -34.61 -12.07
C THR A 827 10.33 -34.19 -13.19
N SER A 828 10.71 -35.15 -14.04
CA SER A 828 11.55 -34.90 -15.20
C SER A 828 10.82 -34.06 -16.25
N GLY A 829 11.29 -32.84 -16.52
CA GLY A 829 10.85 -32.00 -17.66
C GLY A 829 10.30 -30.62 -17.31
N GLN A 830 10.06 -30.31 -16.03
CA GLN A 830 9.69 -28.95 -15.58
C GLN A 830 10.91 -28.19 -15.05
N ALA A 831 10.86 -26.86 -15.11
CA ALA A 831 11.86 -26.01 -14.47
C ALA A 831 11.86 -26.28 -12.95
N THR A 832 13.04 -26.28 -12.34
CA THR A 832 13.14 -26.48 -10.89
C THR A 832 12.73 -25.20 -10.14
N PRO A 833 12.33 -25.29 -8.87
CA PRO A 833 12.02 -24.09 -8.08
C PRO A 833 13.17 -23.06 -8.08
N LEU A 834 14.42 -23.54 -8.01
CA LEU A 834 15.60 -22.69 -8.13
C LEU A 834 15.67 -21.94 -9.48
N GLN A 835 15.33 -22.61 -10.58
CA GLN A 835 15.35 -21.99 -11.92
C GLN A 835 14.26 -20.94 -12.07
N GLN A 836 13.05 -21.21 -11.56
CA GLN A 836 11.93 -20.27 -11.60
C GLN A 836 12.21 -19.05 -10.72
N ALA A 837 12.62 -19.25 -9.46
CA ALA A 837 13.00 -18.16 -8.57
C ALA A 837 14.15 -17.32 -9.16
N THR A 838 15.16 -17.95 -9.76
CA THR A 838 16.23 -17.24 -10.47
C THR A 838 15.70 -16.38 -11.60
N ALA A 839 14.76 -16.90 -12.41
CA ALA A 839 14.18 -16.17 -13.52
C ALA A 839 13.36 -14.96 -13.05
N ILE A 840 12.51 -15.13 -12.03
CA ILE A 840 11.69 -14.05 -11.47
C ILE A 840 12.58 -12.95 -10.88
N VAL A 841 13.57 -13.30 -10.06
CA VAL A 841 14.53 -12.33 -9.50
C VAL A 841 15.28 -11.58 -10.60
N VAL A 842 15.66 -12.25 -11.69
CA VAL A 842 16.28 -11.56 -12.84
C VAL A 842 15.34 -10.56 -13.49
N LEU A 843 14.05 -10.89 -13.65
CA LEU A 843 13.05 -9.96 -14.16
C LEU A 843 12.95 -8.72 -13.25
N ILE A 844 12.90 -8.92 -11.93
CA ILE A 844 12.84 -7.81 -10.96
C ILE A 844 14.07 -6.92 -11.05
N LEU A 845 15.27 -7.51 -11.04
CA LEU A 845 16.54 -6.76 -11.15
C LEU A 845 16.67 -6.01 -12.48
N GLN A 846 15.98 -6.46 -13.52
CA GLN A 846 15.95 -5.84 -14.85
C GLN A 846 14.81 -4.82 -15.03
N LYS A 847 13.99 -4.58 -13.99
CA LYS A 847 12.78 -3.74 -14.05
C LYS A 847 11.77 -4.28 -15.07
N GLN A 848 11.62 -5.60 -15.15
CA GLN A 848 10.78 -6.29 -16.14
C GLN A 848 9.68 -7.16 -15.52
N HIS A 849 9.60 -7.22 -14.19
CA HIS A 849 8.54 -7.93 -13.48
C HIS A 849 7.18 -7.24 -13.67
N PRO A 850 6.04 -7.97 -13.68
CA PRO A 850 4.71 -7.35 -13.75
C PRO A 850 4.50 -6.20 -12.76
N CYS A 851 4.88 -6.37 -11.48
CA CYS A 851 4.78 -5.29 -10.49
C CYS A 851 5.59 -3.99 -10.78
N GLN A 852 6.51 -4.03 -11.74
CA GLN A 852 7.34 -2.89 -12.16
C GLN A 852 6.96 -2.32 -13.53
N LYS A 853 6.05 -2.98 -14.25
CA LYS A 853 5.56 -2.53 -15.55
C LYS A 853 4.18 -1.88 -15.36
N GLY A 854 3.93 -0.73 -15.99
CA GLY A 854 2.55 -0.25 -16.13
C GLY A 854 1.77 -1.19 -17.05
N GLU A 855 0.45 -1.26 -16.86
CA GLU A 855 -0.45 -2.17 -17.61
C GLU A 855 -0.34 -2.01 -19.16
N ASP A 856 0.16 -0.87 -19.66
CA ASP A 856 0.30 -0.55 -21.09
C ASP A 856 1.75 -0.55 -21.62
N ASP A 857 2.77 -0.87 -20.80
CA ASP A 857 4.19 -0.65 -21.14
C ASP A 857 4.82 -1.77 -22.01
N LEU A 858 4.04 -2.53 -22.77
CA LEU A 858 4.57 -3.61 -23.62
C LEU A 858 5.25 -3.11 -24.91
N ASP A 859 5.04 -1.86 -25.35
CA ASP A 859 5.48 -1.40 -26.69
C ASP A 859 6.33 -0.12 -26.79
N GLU A 860 6.51 0.70 -25.74
CA GLU A 860 7.40 1.87 -25.81
C GLU A 860 8.81 1.52 -25.30
N GLY A 861 9.72 1.22 -26.23
CA GLY A 861 11.17 1.04 -25.98
C GLY A 861 11.92 2.33 -25.59
N GLU A 862 11.26 3.26 -24.88
CA GLU A 862 11.87 4.47 -24.36
C GLU A 862 12.59 4.17 -23.03
N ASP A 863 13.82 4.64 -22.92
CA ASP A 863 14.62 4.62 -21.69
C ASP A 863 13.97 5.58 -20.69
N PHE A 864 12.95 5.11 -19.98
CA PHE A 864 12.16 5.89 -19.02
C PHE A 864 12.97 6.24 -17.77
N GLY A 865 13.95 7.13 -17.89
CA GLY A 865 14.71 7.71 -16.78
C GLY A 865 15.60 6.73 -16.00
N GLU A 866 16.82 7.17 -15.65
CA GLU A 866 17.69 6.37 -14.76
C GLU A 866 17.20 6.38 -13.29
N GLU A 867 16.34 7.35 -12.91
CA GLU A 867 15.88 7.57 -11.53
C GLU A 867 14.53 6.88 -11.26
N SER A 868 14.47 6.09 -10.19
CA SER A 868 13.25 5.42 -9.70
C SER A 868 12.74 6.10 -8.42
N ALA A 869 11.44 5.97 -8.14
CA ALA A 869 10.92 6.33 -6.82
C ALA A 869 11.53 5.38 -5.76
N GLU A 870 11.65 5.83 -4.50
CA GLU A 870 12.21 5.00 -3.42
C GLU A 870 11.39 3.71 -3.23
N TYR A 871 10.07 3.81 -3.35
CA TYR A 871 9.17 2.65 -3.29
C TYR A 871 9.42 1.61 -4.41
N ASP A 872 9.83 2.05 -5.63
CA ASP A 872 10.17 1.12 -6.71
C ASP A 872 11.49 0.39 -6.45
N TRP A 873 12.42 1.07 -5.77
CA TRP A 873 13.74 0.53 -5.45
C TRP A 873 13.64 -0.63 -4.45
N LEU A 874 12.71 -0.56 -3.50
CA LEU A 874 12.54 -1.57 -2.46
C LEU A 874 12.33 -2.99 -3.02
N ALA A 875 11.57 -3.12 -4.11
CA ALA A 875 11.37 -4.42 -4.77
C ALA A 875 12.69 -4.98 -5.35
N ILE A 876 13.57 -4.11 -5.86
CA ILE A 876 14.88 -4.49 -6.42
C ILE A 876 15.84 -4.86 -5.29
N GLU A 877 15.88 -4.07 -4.23
CA GLU A 877 16.71 -4.34 -3.06
C GLU A 877 16.37 -5.68 -2.41
N THR A 878 15.09 -5.91 -2.14
CA THR A 878 14.64 -7.19 -1.55
C THR A 878 14.88 -8.38 -2.51
N ALA A 879 14.81 -8.17 -3.83
CA ALA A 879 15.24 -9.18 -4.80
C ALA A 879 16.76 -9.45 -4.72
N MET A 880 17.60 -8.44 -4.46
CA MET A 880 19.03 -8.66 -4.17
C MET A 880 19.23 -9.45 -2.88
N GLU A 881 18.41 -9.25 -1.84
CA GLU A 881 18.45 -10.09 -0.63
C GLU A 881 18.12 -11.55 -0.92
N VAL A 882 17.16 -11.82 -1.82
CA VAL A 882 16.89 -13.18 -2.30
C VAL A 882 18.14 -13.75 -2.99
N VAL A 883 18.86 -12.96 -3.80
CA VAL A 883 20.12 -13.40 -4.41
C VAL A 883 21.14 -13.79 -3.33
N THR A 884 21.33 -12.98 -2.29
CA THR A 884 22.32 -13.31 -1.24
C THR A 884 21.88 -14.50 -0.39
N ALA A 885 20.58 -14.67 -0.17
CA ALA A 885 20.02 -15.83 0.50
C ALA A 885 20.17 -17.13 -0.32
N ILE A 886 19.92 -17.09 -1.63
CA ILE A 886 20.20 -18.21 -2.54
C ILE A 886 21.71 -18.51 -2.56
N ALA A 887 22.56 -17.48 -2.58
CA ALA A 887 24.00 -17.67 -2.52
C ALA A 887 24.42 -18.41 -1.25
N THR A 888 23.89 -17.97 -0.10
CA THR A 888 24.11 -18.59 1.22
C THR A 888 23.63 -20.05 1.26
N ALA A 889 22.43 -20.31 0.74
CA ALA A 889 21.84 -21.64 0.70
C ALA A 889 22.58 -22.62 -0.23
N LEU A 890 23.24 -22.13 -1.29
CA LEU A 890 23.96 -22.95 -2.26
C LEU A 890 25.48 -23.05 -2.00
N GLY A 891 26.05 -22.07 -1.29
CA GLY A 891 27.49 -21.95 -1.07
C GLY A 891 28.26 -21.87 -2.39
N GLU A 892 29.35 -22.64 -2.51
CA GLU A 892 30.21 -22.67 -3.71
C GLU A 892 29.46 -22.94 -5.03
N GLN A 893 28.32 -23.63 -4.99
CA GLN A 893 27.52 -23.94 -6.18
C GLN A 893 26.90 -22.69 -6.81
N PHE A 894 26.70 -21.62 -6.02
CA PHE A 894 26.15 -20.36 -6.49
C PHE A 894 27.01 -19.73 -7.60
N ALA A 895 28.30 -20.05 -7.69
CA ALA A 895 29.17 -19.56 -8.76
C ALA A 895 28.65 -19.86 -10.18
N GLN A 896 27.79 -20.87 -10.38
CA GLN A 896 27.14 -21.09 -11.67
C GLN A 896 26.00 -20.11 -11.92
N LEU A 897 25.20 -19.80 -10.90
CA LEU A 897 24.10 -18.82 -10.98
C LEU A 897 24.61 -17.39 -11.05
N TRP A 898 25.76 -17.08 -10.43
CA TRP A 898 26.38 -15.76 -10.55
C TRP A 898 26.52 -15.32 -12.01
N LYS A 899 26.76 -16.24 -12.97
CA LYS A 899 26.82 -15.89 -14.40
C LYS A 899 25.57 -15.18 -14.93
N ILE A 900 24.42 -15.47 -14.32
CA ILE A 900 23.12 -14.90 -14.65
C ILE A 900 22.98 -13.54 -13.96
N PHE A 901 23.30 -13.47 -12.66
CA PHE A 901 23.15 -12.25 -11.85
C PHE A 901 24.26 -11.21 -12.03
N ASP A 902 25.43 -11.59 -12.55
CA ASP A 902 26.62 -10.75 -12.68
C ASP A 902 26.33 -9.45 -13.45
N THR A 903 25.62 -9.55 -14.57
CA THR A 903 25.31 -8.35 -15.37
C THR A 903 24.30 -7.42 -14.68
N PRO A 904 23.10 -7.88 -14.26
CA PRO A 904 22.12 -6.99 -13.63
C PRO A 904 22.64 -6.35 -12.33
N ILE A 905 23.28 -7.10 -11.43
CA ILE A 905 23.78 -6.54 -10.16
C ILE A 905 24.92 -5.53 -10.41
N MET A 906 25.86 -5.87 -11.30
CA MET A 906 26.99 -4.97 -11.57
C MET A 906 26.56 -3.64 -12.22
N LYS A 907 25.38 -3.58 -12.87
CA LYS A 907 24.83 -2.32 -13.40
C LYS A 907 24.60 -1.32 -12.26
N TYR A 908 23.96 -1.74 -11.18
CA TYR A 908 23.64 -0.90 -10.03
C TYR A 908 24.87 -0.39 -9.27
N THR A 909 26.00 -1.11 -9.28
CA THR A 909 27.26 -0.61 -8.70
C THR A 909 27.79 0.67 -9.38
N SER A 910 27.27 1.00 -10.56
CA SER A 910 27.60 2.20 -11.33
C SER A 910 26.47 3.22 -11.40
N SER A 911 25.40 3.05 -10.62
CA SER A 911 24.27 3.99 -10.54
C SER A 911 24.70 5.38 -10.06
N GLN A 912 23.95 6.42 -10.44
CA GLN A 912 24.09 7.75 -9.87
C GLN A 912 23.49 7.84 -8.46
N GLU A 913 22.56 6.94 -8.13
CA GLU A 913 21.93 6.88 -6.82
C GLU A 913 22.80 6.17 -5.78
N ARG A 914 22.98 6.80 -4.61
CA ARG A 914 23.90 6.30 -3.58
C ARG A 914 23.43 4.97 -2.99
N PHE A 915 22.14 4.84 -2.69
CA PHE A 915 21.55 3.65 -2.08
C PHE A 915 21.63 2.45 -3.02
N GLU A 916 21.37 2.65 -4.33
CA GLU A 916 21.52 1.58 -5.32
C GLU A 916 22.96 1.04 -5.41
N ARG A 917 23.94 1.95 -5.39
CA ARG A 917 25.35 1.56 -5.37
C ARG A 917 25.73 0.82 -4.09
N SER A 918 25.25 1.30 -2.94
CA SER A 918 25.53 0.73 -1.61
C SER A 918 25.01 -0.70 -1.51
N ALA A 919 23.72 -0.90 -1.81
CA ALA A 919 23.10 -2.21 -1.78
C ALA A 919 23.80 -3.18 -2.75
N ALA A 920 24.01 -2.76 -4.02
CA ALA A 920 24.61 -3.64 -5.02
C ALA A 920 26.03 -4.07 -4.69
N ILE A 921 26.87 -3.18 -4.13
CA ILE A 921 28.23 -3.56 -3.71
C ILE A 921 28.21 -4.45 -2.45
N GLY A 922 27.24 -4.24 -1.55
CA GLY A 922 26.96 -5.15 -0.43
C GLY A 922 26.59 -6.56 -0.90
N THR A 923 25.64 -6.67 -1.84
CA THR A 923 25.23 -7.94 -2.48
C THR A 923 26.41 -8.67 -3.11
N VAL A 924 27.29 -7.95 -3.82
CA VAL A 924 28.53 -8.54 -4.37
C VAL A 924 29.39 -9.12 -3.25
N GLY A 925 29.56 -8.40 -2.14
CA GLY A 925 30.31 -8.86 -0.97
C GLY A 925 29.76 -10.15 -0.37
N GLU A 926 28.46 -10.20 -0.10
CA GLU A 926 27.78 -11.38 0.46
C GLU A 926 27.83 -12.59 -0.49
N CYS A 927 27.65 -12.37 -1.79
CA CYS A 927 27.80 -13.42 -2.79
C CYS A 927 29.23 -13.98 -2.83
N VAL A 928 30.25 -13.13 -2.67
CA VAL A 928 31.65 -13.58 -2.59
C VAL A 928 31.91 -14.41 -1.33
N GLU A 929 31.39 -13.97 -0.18
CA GLU A 929 31.44 -14.71 1.08
C GLU A 929 30.83 -16.11 0.91
N ALA A 930 29.61 -16.19 0.37
CA ALA A 930 28.91 -17.45 0.17
C ALA A 930 29.58 -18.37 -0.85
N MET A 931 30.10 -17.84 -1.97
CA MET A 931 30.80 -18.64 -2.98
C MET A 931 32.14 -19.19 -2.50
N GLY A 932 32.76 -18.59 -1.48
CA GLY A 932 34.12 -18.94 -1.07
C GLY A 932 35.09 -18.93 -2.26
N ALA A 933 35.92 -19.97 -2.39
CA ALA A 933 36.92 -20.05 -3.45
C ALA A 933 36.32 -20.06 -4.88
N ALA A 934 35.04 -20.40 -5.02
CA ALA A 934 34.36 -20.47 -6.31
C ALA A 934 34.14 -19.09 -6.96
N CYS A 935 34.35 -17.98 -6.22
CA CYS A 935 34.34 -16.62 -6.78
C CYS A 935 35.53 -16.34 -7.73
N THR A 936 36.60 -17.15 -7.68
CA THR A 936 37.87 -16.92 -8.38
C THR A 936 37.71 -16.51 -9.86
N PRO A 937 36.85 -17.14 -10.69
CA PRO A 937 36.68 -16.75 -12.10
C PRO A 937 36.20 -15.32 -12.32
N TYR A 938 35.57 -14.71 -11.32
CA TYR A 938 34.96 -13.37 -11.40
C TYR A 938 35.84 -12.28 -10.75
N THR A 939 36.97 -12.67 -10.14
CA THR A 939 37.84 -11.80 -9.33
C THR A 939 38.19 -10.49 -10.04
N SER A 940 38.63 -10.52 -11.29
CA SER A 940 39.10 -9.29 -11.96
C SER A 940 37.98 -8.27 -12.19
N ARG A 941 36.76 -8.71 -12.50
CA ARG A 941 35.61 -7.80 -12.65
C ARG A 941 35.18 -7.24 -11.30
N MET A 942 35.00 -8.10 -10.30
CA MET A 942 34.63 -7.71 -8.93
C MET A 942 35.65 -6.77 -8.32
N MET A 943 36.95 -7.11 -8.38
CA MET A 943 38.02 -6.29 -7.82
C MET A 943 38.04 -4.89 -8.42
N ARG A 944 37.84 -4.75 -9.75
CA ARG A 944 37.77 -3.43 -10.39
C ARG A 944 36.65 -2.56 -9.82
N VAL A 945 35.47 -3.14 -9.60
CA VAL A 945 34.32 -2.43 -9.04
C VAL A 945 34.57 -2.10 -7.57
N CYS A 946 35.02 -3.07 -6.77
CA CYS A 946 35.34 -2.87 -5.36
C CYS A 946 36.37 -1.74 -5.16
N LEU A 947 37.45 -1.71 -5.96
CA LEU A 947 38.45 -0.64 -5.90
C LEU A 947 37.87 0.73 -6.27
N LYS A 948 36.95 0.80 -7.23
CA LYS A 948 36.26 2.05 -7.61
C LYS A 948 35.36 2.55 -6.48
N ARG A 949 34.66 1.64 -5.79
CA ARG A 949 33.72 1.97 -4.70
C ARG A 949 34.40 2.16 -3.34
N LEU A 950 35.61 1.64 -3.14
CA LEU A 950 36.45 1.98 -2.00
C LEU A 950 36.83 3.47 -1.93
N THR A 951 36.68 4.19 -3.04
CA THR A 951 36.88 5.65 -3.11
C THR A 951 35.57 6.40 -3.33
N ASP A 952 34.40 5.79 -3.03
CA ASP A 952 33.11 6.45 -3.20
C ASP A 952 32.97 7.68 -2.29
N GLU A 953 32.12 8.62 -2.65
CA GLU A 953 31.84 9.78 -1.80
C GLU A 953 30.92 9.41 -0.64
N ASP A 954 30.02 8.45 -0.88
CA ASP A 954 29.08 7.94 0.10
C ASP A 954 29.79 7.02 1.12
N PRO A 955 29.69 7.30 2.45
CA PRO A 955 30.34 6.49 3.49
C PRO A 955 29.86 5.04 3.52
N GLU A 956 28.58 4.81 3.28
CA GLU A 956 27.96 3.48 3.36
C GLU A 956 28.40 2.60 2.17
N THR A 957 28.32 3.15 0.95
CA THR A 957 28.88 2.51 -0.25
C THR A 957 30.35 2.16 -0.06
N LYS A 958 31.13 3.07 0.54
CA LYS A 958 32.54 2.82 0.85
C LYS A 958 32.72 1.70 1.88
N SER A 959 31.85 1.64 2.89
CA SER A 959 31.83 0.60 3.93
C SER A 959 31.58 -0.78 3.31
N ASN A 960 30.51 -0.91 2.52
CA ASN A 960 30.17 -2.14 1.81
C ASN A 960 31.26 -2.54 0.79
N ALA A 961 31.91 -1.56 0.15
CA ALA A 961 33.07 -1.83 -0.70
C ALA A 961 34.29 -2.35 0.08
N ALA A 962 34.52 -1.87 1.30
CA ALA A 962 35.59 -2.38 2.17
C ALA A 962 35.34 -3.84 2.57
N PHE A 963 34.10 -4.15 2.99
CA PHE A 963 33.65 -5.51 3.25
C PHE A 963 33.84 -6.43 2.02
N ALA A 964 33.28 -6.05 0.87
CA ALA A 964 33.37 -6.83 -0.37
C ALA A 964 34.82 -7.04 -0.84
N THR A 965 35.67 -6.01 -0.73
CA THR A 965 37.11 -6.12 -1.02
C THR A 965 37.79 -7.12 -0.09
N GLY A 966 37.48 -7.06 1.21
CA GLY A 966 38.04 -7.96 2.22
C GLY A 966 37.66 -9.41 1.94
N MET A 967 36.39 -9.66 1.59
CA MET A 967 35.90 -10.99 1.21
C MET A 967 36.59 -11.53 -0.03
N LEU A 968 36.74 -10.70 -1.06
CA LEU A 968 37.43 -11.12 -2.28
C LEU A 968 38.91 -11.44 -2.02
N CYS A 969 39.58 -10.65 -1.16
CA CYS A 969 40.96 -10.93 -0.75
C CYS A 969 41.07 -12.25 0.03
N LEU A 970 40.10 -12.54 0.91
CA LEU A 970 40.10 -13.76 1.73
C LEU A 970 39.85 -15.01 0.88
N HIS A 971 38.84 -14.97 0.01
CA HIS A 971 38.29 -16.16 -0.64
C HIS A 971 38.88 -16.46 -2.02
N SER A 972 39.22 -15.45 -2.82
CA SER A 972 39.76 -15.69 -4.16
C SER A 972 41.10 -16.43 -4.13
N THR A 973 41.31 -17.28 -5.12
CA THR A 973 42.58 -17.99 -5.34
C THR A 973 43.42 -17.39 -6.47
N ASP A 974 42.95 -16.31 -7.12
CA ASP A 974 43.75 -15.54 -8.08
C ASP A 974 44.74 -14.62 -7.35
N ALA A 975 45.82 -15.23 -6.86
CA ALA A 975 46.85 -14.53 -6.11
C ALA A 975 47.49 -13.38 -6.91
N LYS A 976 47.50 -13.43 -8.24
CA LYS A 976 48.10 -12.38 -9.06
C LYS A 976 47.26 -11.10 -9.00
N GLU A 977 45.95 -11.22 -9.24
CA GLU A 977 45.04 -10.07 -9.23
C GLU A 977 44.88 -9.51 -7.81
N VAL A 978 44.68 -10.39 -6.82
CA VAL A 978 44.48 -10.01 -5.42
C VAL A 978 45.72 -9.30 -4.87
N LEU A 979 46.90 -9.94 -4.91
CA LEU A 979 48.13 -9.34 -4.36
C LEU A 979 48.58 -8.12 -5.17
N GLY A 980 48.31 -8.10 -6.48
CA GLY A 980 48.56 -6.93 -7.33
C GLY A 980 47.77 -5.69 -6.91
N SER A 981 46.64 -5.87 -6.22
CA SER A 981 45.75 -4.80 -5.78
C SER A 981 46.02 -4.32 -4.35
N TYR A 982 46.79 -5.05 -3.54
CA TYR A 982 47.00 -4.76 -2.11
C TYR A 982 47.48 -3.32 -1.83
N ASN A 983 48.43 -2.81 -2.61
CA ASN A 983 48.92 -1.44 -2.42
C ASN A 983 47.83 -0.39 -2.70
N THR A 984 46.98 -0.63 -3.70
CA THR A 984 45.85 0.25 -4.01
C THR A 984 44.80 0.21 -2.90
N ILE A 985 44.48 -0.98 -2.39
CA ILE A 985 43.53 -1.16 -1.29
C ILE A 985 44.04 -0.44 -0.04
N LEU A 986 45.30 -0.67 0.34
CA LEU A 986 45.92 -0.01 1.50
C LEU A 986 45.94 1.52 1.35
N ALA A 987 46.26 2.04 0.16
CA ALA A 987 46.23 3.48 -0.09
C ALA A 987 44.83 4.09 0.07
N SER A 988 43.77 3.35 -0.31
CA SER A 988 42.39 3.79 -0.11
C SER A 988 41.94 3.72 1.35
N LEU A 989 42.40 2.72 2.11
CA LEU A 989 41.99 2.50 3.51
C LEU A 989 42.85 3.25 4.55
N GLU A 990 44.11 3.59 4.23
CA GLU A 990 45.04 4.28 5.14
C GLU A 990 44.43 5.54 5.80
N PRO A 991 43.71 6.42 5.09
CA PRO A 991 43.10 7.60 5.69
C PRO A 991 42.03 7.26 6.74
N LEU A 992 41.35 6.12 6.58
CA LEU A 992 40.33 5.63 7.51
C LEU A 992 40.99 5.06 8.77
N LEU A 993 42.03 4.24 8.61
CA LEU A 993 42.78 3.65 9.74
C LEU A 993 43.50 4.68 10.62
N SER A 994 43.78 5.87 10.07
CA SER A 994 44.45 6.95 10.79
C SER A 994 43.47 7.95 11.42
N ARG A 995 42.16 7.76 11.22
CA ARG A 995 41.12 8.69 11.63
C ARG A 995 40.74 8.41 13.09
N GLN A 996 40.75 9.46 13.91
CA GLN A 996 40.28 9.42 15.29
C GLN A 996 39.17 10.45 15.45
N SER A 997 37.92 10.00 15.51
CA SER A 997 36.78 10.83 15.89
C SER A 997 36.44 10.55 17.36
N ALA A 998 36.27 11.62 18.14
CA ALA A 998 35.84 11.49 19.54
C ALA A 998 34.38 11.03 19.66
N SER A 999 33.58 11.26 18.62
CA SER A 999 32.17 10.87 18.52
C SER A 999 31.80 10.64 17.04
N PRO A 1000 32.21 9.51 16.43
CA PRO A 1000 31.84 9.19 15.06
C PRO A 1000 30.32 8.96 14.95
N SER A 1001 29.73 9.27 13.80
CA SER A 1001 28.38 8.79 13.48
C SER A 1001 28.37 7.27 13.28
N GLU A 1002 27.22 6.62 13.35
CA GLU A 1002 27.07 5.17 13.10
C GLU A 1002 27.63 4.76 11.73
N HIS A 1003 27.28 5.48 10.66
CA HIS A 1003 27.83 5.21 9.32
C HIS A 1003 29.35 5.37 9.27
N GLU A 1004 29.92 6.35 9.99
CA GLU A 1004 31.37 6.52 10.08
C GLU A 1004 32.02 5.37 10.85
N ALA A 1005 31.42 4.98 11.98
CA ALA A 1005 31.92 3.88 12.79
C ALA A 1005 31.83 2.53 12.07
N ARG A 1006 30.70 2.22 11.40
CA ARG A 1006 30.54 1.03 10.54
C ARG A 1006 31.58 1.00 9.40
N LEU A 1007 31.86 2.15 8.77
CA LEU A 1007 32.92 2.26 7.76
C LEU A 1007 34.31 1.93 8.33
N LEU A 1008 34.63 2.44 9.53
CA LEU A 1008 35.91 2.15 10.19
C LEU A 1008 36.02 0.67 10.56
N ASP A 1009 34.94 0.06 11.03
CA ASP A 1009 34.89 -1.35 11.40
C ASP A 1009 35.12 -2.25 10.18
N ASN A 1010 34.41 -1.97 9.07
CA ASN A 1010 34.61 -2.69 7.81
C ASN A 1010 35.99 -2.46 7.17
N ALA A 1011 36.60 -1.29 7.36
CA ALA A 1011 37.98 -1.05 6.97
C ALA A 1011 38.97 -1.90 7.78
N ALA A 1012 38.79 -1.97 9.11
CA ALA A 1012 39.58 -2.83 9.99
C ALA A 1012 39.41 -4.32 9.64
N GLY A 1013 38.18 -4.72 9.36
CA GLY A 1013 37.81 -6.03 8.86
C GLY A 1013 38.49 -6.40 7.55
N CYS A 1014 38.46 -5.50 6.56
CA CYS A 1014 39.10 -5.68 5.26
C CYS A 1014 40.60 -5.96 5.39
N VAL A 1015 41.30 -5.10 6.14
CA VAL A 1015 42.74 -5.21 6.37
C VAL A 1015 43.07 -6.48 7.17
N SER A 1016 42.25 -6.84 8.15
CA SER A 1016 42.43 -8.08 8.91
C SER A 1016 42.36 -9.33 8.02
N ARG A 1017 41.40 -9.38 7.09
CA ARG A 1017 41.30 -10.45 6.09
C ARG A 1017 42.52 -10.49 5.16
N MET A 1018 43.02 -9.33 4.72
CA MET A 1018 44.24 -9.24 3.91
C MET A 1018 45.48 -9.79 4.63
N ILE A 1019 45.66 -9.39 5.90
CA ILE A 1019 46.77 -9.85 6.76
C ILE A 1019 46.65 -11.35 7.02
N LYS A 1020 45.45 -11.85 7.35
CA LYS A 1020 45.20 -13.28 7.59
C LYS A 1020 45.55 -14.13 6.36
N LYS A 1021 45.22 -13.65 5.16
CA LYS A 1021 45.49 -14.38 3.90
C LYS A 1021 46.97 -14.34 3.49
N ALA A 1022 47.61 -13.18 3.56
CA ALA A 1022 48.95 -12.96 3.02
C ALA A 1022 49.77 -11.98 3.90
N PRO A 1023 50.17 -12.38 5.11
CA PRO A 1023 50.79 -11.47 6.10
C PRO A 1023 52.12 -10.88 5.62
N ASN A 1024 52.84 -11.59 4.76
CA ASN A 1024 54.13 -11.14 4.19
C ASN A 1024 53.96 -10.08 3.07
N ASN A 1025 52.74 -9.82 2.62
CA ASN A 1025 52.42 -8.87 1.55
C ASN A 1025 51.81 -7.57 2.09
N VAL A 1026 51.70 -7.44 3.41
CA VAL A 1026 51.23 -6.24 4.09
C VAL A 1026 52.39 -5.69 4.95
N PRO A 1027 52.69 -4.37 4.93
CA PRO A 1027 53.70 -3.78 5.80
C PRO A 1027 53.21 -3.73 7.25
N LEU A 1028 53.26 -4.87 7.95
CA LEU A 1028 52.64 -5.05 9.29
C LEU A 1028 53.09 -4.02 10.32
N ALA A 1029 54.37 -3.62 10.29
CA ALA A 1029 54.92 -2.64 11.23
C ALA A 1029 54.28 -1.25 11.09
N GLU A 1030 53.73 -0.92 9.92
CA GLU A 1030 53.06 0.35 9.64
C GLU A 1030 51.54 0.23 9.82
N VAL A 1031 50.96 -0.88 9.36
CA VAL A 1031 49.50 -1.08 9.27
C VAL A 1031 48.89 -1.57 10.58
N LEU A 1032 49.49 -2.58 11.22
CA LEU A 1032 48.89 -3.23 12.40
C LEU A 1032 48.72 -2.25 13.59
N PRO A 1033 49.68 -1.36 13.91
CA PRO A 1033 49.47 -0.36 14.97
C PRO A 1033 48.28 0.57 14.72
N ARG A 1034 47.98 0.90 13.46
CA ARG A 1034 46.84 1.77 13.10
C ARG A 1034 45.51 1.04 13.20
N LEU A 1035 45.48 -0.21 12.77
CA LEU A 1035 44.32 -1.07 12.97
C LEU A 1035 43.99 -1.23 14.46
N VAL A 1036 45.00 -1.41 15.32
CA VAL A 1036 44.81 -1.49 16.78
C VAL A 1036 44.27 -0.18 17.36
N ASP A 1037 44.58 0.98 16.77
CA ASP A 1037 44.00 2.27 17.21
C ASP A 1037 42.50 2.38 16.97
N LEU A 1038 41.92 1.56 16.07
CA LEU A 1038 40.48 1.51 15.83
C LEU A 1038 39.74 0.59 16.80
N LEU A 1039 40.44 -0.26 17.55
CA LEU A 1039 39.80 -1.24 18.42
C LEU A 1039 39.46 -0.65 19.81
N PRO A 1040 38.35 -1.11 20.43
CA PRO A 1040 37.38 -2.08 19.90
C PRO A 1040 36.49 -1.50 18.80
N LEU A 1041 35.96 -2.39 17.96
CA LEU A 1041 34.94 -2.04 16.98
C LEU A 1041 33.66 -1.57 17.69
N LYS A 1042 32.83 -0.79 17.01
CA LYS A 1042 31.71 -0.09 17.65
C LYS A 1042 30.35 -0.50 17.13
N GLU A 1043 30.23 -0.66 15.82
CA GLU A 1043 28.96 -0.86 15.10
C GLU A 1043 28.88 -2.23 14.41
N ASP A 1044 29.90 -2.61 13.63
CA ASP A 1044 29.88 -3.89 12.89
C ASP A 1044 30.67 -4.97 13.61
N TYR A 1045 30.04 -5.61 14.61
CA TYR A 1045 30.66 -6.70 15.35
C TYR A 1045 30.90 -7.97 14.54
N ARG A 1046 30.36 -8.10 13.31
CA ARG A 1046 30.73 -9.22 12.42
C ARG A 1046 32.22 -9.18 12.08
N GLU A 1047 32.80 -7.98 12.08
CA GLU A 1047 34.21 -7.75 11.78
C GLU A 1047 35.16 -8.09 12.94
N ASN A 1048 34.64 -8.33 14.15
CA ASN A 1048 35.47 -8.80 15.26
C ASN A 1048 36.05 -10.20 14.98
N GLU A 1049 35.30 -11.09 14.33
CA GLU A 1049 35.78 -12.43 13.99
C GLU A 1049 37.07 -12.41 13.15
N PRO A 1050 37.12 -11.77 11.96
CA PRO A 1050 38.35 -11.71 11.17
C PRO A 1050 39.47 -10.92 11.87
N VAL A 1051 39.17 -9.88 12.64
CA VAL A 1051 40.16 -9.10 13.42
C VAL A 1051 40.84 -9.99 14.46
N PHE A 1052 40.08 -10.64 15.33
CA PHE A 1052 40.66 -11.42 16.42
C PHE A 1052 41.29 -12.71 15.93
N ASP A 1053 40.71 -13.39 14.94
CA ASP A 1053 41.35 -14.55 14.30
C ASP A 1053 42.73 -14.18 13.74
N MET A 1054 42.84 -13.02 13.08
CA MET A 1054 44.11 -12.51 12.56
C MET A 1054 45.12 -12.27 13.67
N ILE A 1055 44.72 -11.58 14.76
CA ILE A 1055 45.58 -11.31 15.91
C ILE A 1055 46.07 -12.61 16.56
N ILE A 1056 45.15 -13.54 16.81
CA ILE A 1056 45.44 -14.85 17.42
C ILE A 1056 46.45 -15.63 16.55
N GLU A 1057 46.28 -15.63 15.24
CA GLU A 1057 47.19 -16.31 14.32
C GLU A 1057 48.59 -15.67 14.30
N LEU A 1058 48.69 -14.34 14.37
CA LEU A 1058 49.98 -13.66 14.50
C LEU A 1058 50.70 -14.00 15.82
N TYR A 1059 49.96 -14.15 16.93
CA TYR A 1059 50.54 -14.61 18.21
C TYR A 1059 51.02 -16.06 18.12
N LYS A 1060 50.25 -16.96 17.49
CA LYS A 1060 50.67 -18.35 17.24
C LYS A 1060 51.96 -18.42 16.42
N GLN A 1061 52.15 -17.48 15.49
CA GLN A 1061 53.35 -17.34 14.66
C GLN A 1061 54.52 -16.64 15.36
N GLN A 1062 54.37 -16.21 16.62
CA GLN A 1062 55.35 -15.40 17.35
C GLN A 1062 55.80 -14.14 16.58
N ASN A 1063 54.87 -13.48 15.89
CA ASN A 1063 55.18 -12.31 15.08
C ASN A 1063 55.65 -11.14 15.96
N ALA A 1064 56.82 -10.57 15.67
CA ALA A 1064 57.42 -9.53 16.49
C ALA A 1064 56.58 -8.24 16.59
N VAL A 1065 55.79 -7.91 15.56
CA VAL A 1065 54.96 -6.70 15.54
C VAL A 1065 53.79 -6.84 16.50
N VAL A 1066 53.02 -7.94 16.44
CA VAL A 1066 51.87 -8.13 17.35
C VAL A 1066 52.32 -8.24 18.81
N LEU A 1067 53.46 -8.91 19.06
CA LEU A 1067 54.06 -9.00 20.40
C LEU A 1067 54.46 -7.62 20.94
N SER A 1068 54.87 -6.68 20.08
CA SER A 1068 55.18 -5.32 20.50
C SER A 1068 53.94 -4.47 20.84
N LEU A 1069 52.75 -4.95 20.46
CA LEU A 1069 51.46 -4.26 20.67
C LEU A 1069 50.64 -4.88 21.82
N THR A 1070 51.16 -5.90 22.51
CA THR A 1070 50.43 -6.63 23.57
C THR A 1070 49.87 -5.70 24.64
N ASP A 1071 50.65 -4.72 25.13
CA ASP A 1071 50.19 -3.77 26.16
C ASP A 1071 48.99 -2.92 25.70
N ARG A 1072 48.86 -2.65 24.40
CA ARG A 1072 47.74 -1.90 23.81
C ARG A 1072 46.53 -2.79 23.55
N LEU A 1073 46.76 -4.07 23.26
CA LEU A 1073 45.72 -5.05 22.93
C LEU A 1073 45.03 -5.63 24.16
N MET A 1074 45.73 -5.77 25.28
CA MET A 1074 45.16 -6.36 26.50
C MET A 1074 43.88 -5.63 26.99
N PRO A 1075 43.83 -4.29 27.08
CA PRO A 1075 42.61 -3.58 27.46
C PRO A 1075 41.45 -3.82 26.48
N VAL A 1076 41.75 -3.91 25.18
CA VAL A 1076 40.75 -4.22 24.15
C VAL A 1076 40.18 -5.61 24.37
N PHE A 1077 41.02 -6.61 24.60
CA PHE A 1077 40.57 -7.99 24.86
C PHE A 1077 39.67 -8.07 26.09
N GLU A 1078 40.03 -7.36 27.16
CA GLU A 1078 39.19 -7.28 28.36
C GLU A 1078 37.85 -6.61 28.04
N GLN A 1079 37.86 -5.53 27.27
CA GLN A 1079 36.65 -4.79 26.91
C GLN A 1079 35.70 -5.63 26.03
N VAL A 1080 36.19 -6.33 25.01
CA VAL A 1080 35.31 -7.11 24.10
C VAL A 1080 34.79 -8.41 24.70
N MET A 1081 35.35 -8.83 25.84
CA MET A 1081 34.87 -9.98 26.61
C MET A 1081 33.77 -9.59 27.61
N MET A 1082 33.52 -8.28 27.78
CA MET A 1082 32.44 -7.71 28.59
C MET A 1082 31.22 -7.42 27.69
N PRO A 1083 30.05 -7.04 28.25
CA PRO A 1083 28.89 -6.66 27.45
C PRO A 1083 29.21 -5.53 26.45
N PRO A 1084 28.55 -5.50 25.27
CA PRO A 1084 27.48 -6.42 24.83
C PRO A 1084 28.01 -7.83 24.49
N GLU A 1085 27.28 -8.89 24.88
CA GLU A 1085 27.79 -10.29 24.85
C GLU A 1085 27.91 -10.87 23.44
N ASP A 1086 27.11 -10.36 22.52
CA ASP A 1086 26.98 -10.74 21.11
C ASP A 1086 28.06 -10.13 20.21
N GLN A 1087 28.91 -9.23 20.73
CA GLN A 1087 30.02 -8.66 19.96
C GLN A 1087 31.07 -9.71 19.53
N LEU A 1088 31.05 -10.91 20.12
CA LEU A 1088 31.87 -12.05 19.74
C LEU A 1088 31.05 -13.33 19.61
N LYS A 1089 31.21 -14.04 18.49
CA LYS A 1089 30.74 -15.43 18.36
C LYS A 1089 31.44 -16.32 19.40
N GLU A 1090 30.72 -17.33 19.91
CA GLU A 1090 31.22 -18.29 20.92
C GLU A 1090 32.61 -18.87 20.57
N GLU A 1091 32.82 -19.30 19.32
CA GLU A 1091 34.12 -19.83 18.90
C GLU A 1091 35.25 -18.79 19.00
N THR A 1092 34.99 -17.55 18.60
CA THR A 1092 35.95 -16.45 18.68
C THR A 1092 36.23 -16.07 20.13
N LYS A 1093 35.18 -16.03 20.96
CA LYS A 1093 35.26 -15.77 22.41
C LYS A 1093 36.13 -16.82 23.10
N GLU A 1094 35.95 -18.10 22.77
CA GLU A 1094 36.78 -19.19 23.32
C GLU A 1094 38.24 -19.04 22.92
N LYS A 1095 38.53 -18.82 21.63
CA LYS A 1095 39.90 -18.64 21.14
C LYS A 1095 40.57 -17.40 21.76
N LEU A 1096 39.85 -16.29 21.90
CA LEU A 1096 40.35 -15.06 22.51
C LEU A 1096 40.62 -15.26 24.01
N GLY A 1097 39.73 -15.94 24.73
CA GLY A 1097 39.94 -16.32 26.13
C GLY A 1097 41.19 -17.17 26.33
N GLN A 1098 41.46 -18.13 25.43
CA GLN A 1098 42.69 -18.93 25.46
C GLN A 1098 43.94 -18.06 25.23
N LEU A 1099 43.89 -17.08 24.32
CA LEU A 1099 44.99 -16.15 24.09
C LEU A 1099 45.25 -15.26 25.32
N VAL A 1100 44.21 -14.71 25.93
CA VAL A 1100 44.32 -13.90 27.16
C VAL A 1100 44.97 -14.71 28.28
N GLN A 1101 44.55 -15.97 28.48
CA GLN A 1101 45.19 -16.86 29.46
C GLN A 1101 46.66 -17.14 29.15
N TYR A 1102 47.04 -17.22 27.88
CA TYR A 1102 48.43 -17.40 27.47
C TYR A 1102 49.28 -16.16 27.77
N LEU A 1103 48.77 -14.96 27.50
CA LEU A 1103 49.49 -13.69 27.70
C LEU A 1103 49.66 -13.30 29.18
N HIS A 1104 48.80 -13.80 30.07
CA HIS A 1104 48.95 -13.62 31.52
C HIS A 1104 49.97 -14.56 32.19
N ARG A 1105 50.46 -15.59 31.49
CA ARG A 1105 51.48 -16.53 31.99
C ARG A 1105 52.88 -16.07 31.63
#